data_AF-A0A9P9TI53-F1
#
_entry.id   AF-A0A9P9TI53-F1
#
_cell.length_a   1.000
_cell.length_b   1.000
_cell.length_c   1.000
_cell.angle_alpha   90.00
_cell.angle_beta   90.00
_cell.angle_gamma   90.00
#
_symmetry.space_group_name_H-M   'P 1'
#
loop_
_entity.id
_entity.type
_entity.pdbx_description
1 polymer ?
#
loop_
_entity_poly.entity_id
_entity_poly.type
_entity_poly.pdbx_seq_one_letter_code
_entity_poly.pdbx_strand_id
1 'polypeptide(L)'
;MDYSTVTRDFAPTAPDPAVLAKNRRRILEGYKPPTPPPHPSVEQHHPYDPDIPTSDGPASVPFEDCRTSFAIDISQSTIGPVLAEECAFIENFVGNLSDSARGLARVIPWDEISHPIITVEGLGNIKPAGRTDPNVLLQNKEHIDLLQSSNLWFLLTDGEIVPKTVHRFAFSINSRSLHGTACIIVIFGKLPQHPTLCNVSVGISVFAVTPNCLFVFHDVETHLAYILQCKGCFNSLLPEGRNQTSLNSSTQWYEIPKLNYADLFAIRIPLPAKLDVNQFQLQSGEKVDLEDLYRGKVDSAIEDKILQNDDDLKSVILTATTRGQNREVRDWIASRRDSFADLVNMPRPDVNGSAAYLVNEAIKALQASGWNVNDFVFAEAQNLRRAHARNWQAFQDSVAPRAEKATQRGTIIDDGLARLALIGRGGSSSAECMSPISPGGGSSPSYRRERAVDQGPCSKLLPSTGYIRKDRAYGKGIFTCPICQARGPDITVLLKCPPKGTSTPGFPPPHSRADVAFPFALSGFVETDIVSDLTCCPACSVHILYASDPHPIVGVLVFGWDLSPTNTINQRTWMSNIDRVLEGRIATDCLLQVFFGILFAAQERDKSTDTNFAISPLLLAWQMMASDLQFQYESGNHHWTGRATEIVEHHMSMGIASPGCDFLNHPIDSFVVIICASFVPKAQKTNALFCRLAFHVIEYSSNLQNPEDAQVAAEFCTLLRSQMSNGESANQIVTNIELNHCAGSEVPIVPFTLLDLLVQRQLIDGQALRIFRQARVHGFDMIEDKCEGALCLFVCLFHALNISNKEPRQVLHWYCTRPELSKLFQTPWQLTDDEVSEIWSNMT
;
A
#
# COMPACT_ATOMS: atom_id res chain seq x y z
N MET A 1 0.23 52.74 -22.07
CA MET A 1 0.94 51.60 -22.67
C MET A 1 -0.12 50.57 -22.96
N ASP A 2 -0.39 50.40 -24.25
CA ASP A 2 -1.50 49.68 -24.85
C ASP A 2 -1.05 48.24 -25.13
N TYR A 3 -1.79 47.23 -24.69
CA TYR A 3 -1.58 45.83 -25.05
C TYR A 3 -2.90 45.26 -25.57
N SER A 4 -3.20 45.62 -26.81
CA SER A 4 -4.12 44.90 -27.68
C SER A 4 -3.32 44.37 -28.88
N THR A 5 -3.71 43.20 -29.40
CA THR A 5 -3.17 42.44 -30.56
C THR A 5 -2.11 41.35 -30.31
N VAL A 6 -2.57 40.13 -29.94
CA VAL A 6 -2.21 38.87 -30.64
C VAL A 6 -3.38 37.87 -30.48
N THR A 7 -4.23 37.76 -31.50
CA THR A 7 -5.12 36.61 -31.71
C THR A 7 -4.90 36.10 -33.11
N ARG A 8 -4.30 34.91 -33.26
CA ARG A 8 -4.40 34.08 -34.47
C ARG A 8 -4.06 32.61 -34.16
N ASP A 9 -5.08 31.79 -34.34
CA ASP A 9 -5.09 30.43 -34.90
C ASP A 9 -4.19 29.34 -34.29
N PHE A 10 -4.72 28.65 -33.27
CA PHE A 10 -4.46 27.22 -33.06
C PHE A 10 -5.74 26.52 -32.62
N ALA A 11 -6.55 26.09 -33.60
CA ALA A 11 -7.54 25.05 -33.37
C ALA A 11 -6.83 23.69 -33.42
N PRO A 12 -6.98 22.80 -32.43
CA PRO A 12 -6.47 21.45 -32.53
C PRO A 12 -7.31 20.67 -33.55
N THR A 13 -6.70 20.27 -34.66
CA THR A 13 -7.29 19.32 -35.61
C THR A 13 -7.49 17.97 -34.93
N ALA A 14 -8.72 17.46 -34.95
CA ALA A 14 -9.06 16.13 -34.46
C ALA A 14 -8.15 15.05 -35.11
N PRO A 15 -7.74 14.01 -34.37
CA PRO A 15 -6.92 12.94 -34.93
C PRO A 15 -7.68 12.21 -36.05
N ASP A 16 -6.95 11.93 -37.12
CA ASP A 16 -7.43 11.23 -38.31
C ASP A 16 -8.13 9.90 -37.92
N PRO A 17 -9.41 9.69 -38.29
CA PRO A 17 -10.15 8.45 -38.06
C PRO A 17 -9.41 7.19 -38.55
N ALA A 18 -8.55 7.31 -39.57
CA ALA A 18 -7.74 6.21 -40.06
C ALA A 18 -6.63 5.78 -39.07
N VAL A 19 -6.09 6.71 -38.28
CA VAL A 19 -5.09 6.44 -37.24
C VAL A 19 -5.74 5.75 -36.04
N LEU A 20 -6.95 6.18 -35.66
CA LEU A 20 -7.75 5.51 -34.62
C LEU A 20 -8.14 4.09 -35.05
N ALA A 21 -8.56 3.88 -36.30
CA ALA A 21 -8.86 2.55 -36.83
C ALA A 21 -7.62 1.63 -36.90
N LYS A 22 -6.44 2.19 -37.22
CA LYS A 22 -5.16 1.46 -37.27
C LYS A 22 -4.67 1.04 -35.88
N ASN A 23 -4.85 1.89 -34.86
CA ASN A 23 -4.56 1.55 -33.46
C ASN A 23 -5.56 0.51 -32.91
N ARG A 24 -6.83 0.57 -33.33
CA ARG A 24 -7.86 -0.43 -33.01
C ARG A 24 -7.53 -1.82 -33.59
N ARG A 25 -6.99 -1.88 -34.81
CA ARG A 25 -6.52 -3.14 -35.45
C ARG A 25 -5.30 -3.74 -34.75
N ARG A 26 -4.33 -2.91 -34.33
CA ARG A 26 -3.14 -3.37 -33.57
C ARG A 26 -3.48 -3.97 -32.19
N ILE A 27 -4.51 -3.45 -31.52
CA ILE A 27 -4.95 -3.97 -30.22
C ILE A 27 -5.69 -5.31 -30.37
N LEU A 28 -6.45 -5.49 -31.45
CA LEU A 28 -7.16 -6.76 -31.74
C LEU A 28 -6.24 -7.85 -32.31
N GLU A 29 -5.21 -7.48 -33.08
CA GLU A 29 -4.23 -8.43 -33.63
C GLU A 29 -3.17 -8.89 -32.61
N GLY A 30 -3.09 -8.24 -31.44
CA GLY A 30 -2.26 -8.66 -30.30
C GLY A 30 -2.74 -9.93 -29.59
N TYR A 31 -3.93 -10.43 -29.92
CA TYR A 31 -4.50 -11.70 -29.43
C TYR A 31 -4.35 -12.81 -30.50
N LYS A 32 -3.12 -13.22 -30.77
CA LYS A 32 -2.87 -14.60 -31.22
C LYS A 32 -2.44 -15.42 -30.01
N PRO A 33 -3.17 -16.48 -29.62
CA PRO A 33 -2.66 -17.38 -28.59
C PRO A 33 -1.30 -17.94 -29.05
N PRO A 34 -0.30 -18.00 -28.16
CA PRO A 34 0.98 -18.60 -28.51
C PRO A 34 0.73 -20.04 -28.97
N THR A 35 1.24 -20.39 -30.16
CA THR A 35 1.37 -21.79 -30.55
C THR A 35 2.16 -22.51 -29.47
N PRO A 36 1.65 -23.65 -28.95
CA PRO A 36 2.39 -24.40 -27.93
C PRO A 36 3.76 -24.77 -28.50
N PRO A 37 4.85 -24.64 -27.73
CA PRO A 37 6.15 -25.11 -28.17
C PRO A 37 6.05 -26.61 -28.49
N PRO A 38 6.76 -27.10 -29.52
CA PRO A 38 6.84 -28.53 -29.77
C PRO A 38 7.32 -29.21 -28.49
N HIS A 39 6.59 -30.21 -28.04
CA HIS A 39 6.99 -31.06 -26.91
C HIS A 39 8.43 -31.51 -27.13
N PRO A 40 9.38 -31.20 -26.23
CA PRO A 40 10.63 -31.94 -26.22
C PRO A 40 10.25 -33.40 -25.98
N SER A 41 10.60 -34.25 -26.94
CA SER A 41 10.57 -35.69 -26.79
C SER A 41 11.21 -36.04 -25.46
N VAL A 42 10.43 -36.67 -24.59
CA VAL A 42 10.85 -37.19 -23.30
C VAL A 42 11.93 -38.24 -23.59
N GLU A 43 13.19 -37.83 -23.52
CA GLU A 43 14.29 -38.76 -23.34
C GLU A 43 14.13 -39.38 -21.96
N GLN A 44 13.81 -40.67 -21.97
CA GLN A 44 13.77 -41.49 -20.78
C GLN A 44 15.17 -41.51 -20.18
N HIS A 45 15.34 -40.84 -19.03
CA HIS A 45 16.52 -40.98 -18.20
C HIS A 45 16.69 -42.44 -17.80
N HIS A 46 17.66 -43.10 -18.43
CA HIS A 46 18.26 -44.34 -17.96
C HIS A 46 18.98 -44.07 -16.62
N PRO A 47 19.06 -45.08 -15.72
CA PRO A 47 19.72 -44.94 -14.44
C PRO A 47 21.23 -44.70 -14.60
N TYR A 48 21.72 -43.80 -13.76
CA TYR A 48 23.08 -43.32 -13.59
C TYR A 48 24.14 -44.43 -13.67
N ASP A 49 25.13 -44.24 -14.56
CA ASP A 49 26.36 -45.03 -14.68
C ASP A 49 27.50 -44.21 -14.00
N PRO A 50 28.17 -44.70 -12.95
CA PRO A 50 28.98 -43.87 -12.05
C PRO A 50 30.40 -43.49 -12.52
N ASP A 51 30.84 -43.83 -13.74
CA ASP A 51 32.29 -43.77 -14.08
C ASP A 51 32.70 -42.87 -15.26
N ILE A 52 32.06 -41.71 -15.47
CA ILE A 52 32.56 -40.70 -16.43
C ILE A 52 32.90 -39.39 -15.71
N PRO A 53 34.19 -39.02 -15.53
CA PRO A 53 34.57 -37.73 -14.98
C PRO A 53 34.36 -36.63 -16.02
N THR A 54 33.38 -35.76 -15.83
CA THR A 54 33.26 -34.48 -16.53
C THR A 54 34.36 -33.54 -16.04
N SER A 55 35.30 -33.18 -16.91
CA SER A 55 36.60 -32.56 -16.60
C SER A 55 36.61 -31.03 -16.39
N ASP A 56 35.49 -30.39 -16.06
CA ASP A 56 35.42 -28.91 -16.01
C ASP A 56 35.36 -28.33 -14.58
N GLY A 57 35.77 -29.11 -13.58
CA GLY A 57 35.92 -28.59 -12.21
C GLY A 57 37.07 -27.59 -12.07
N PRO A 58 36.96 -26.58 -11.19
CA PRO A 58 38.07 -25.66 -10.93
C PRO A 58 39.30 -26.44 -10.45
N ALA A 59 40.48 -26.06 -10.97
CA ALA A 59 41.73 -26.69 -10.59
C ALA A 59 41.90 -26.71 -9.07
N SER A 60 42.22 -27.88 -8.53
CA SER A 60 42.37 -28.11 -7.09
C SER A 60 43.61 -28.94 -6.77
N VAL A 61 44.21 -28.66 -5.63
CA VAL A 61 45.37 -29.37 -5.09
C VAL A 61 44.95 -30.28 -3.93
N PRO A 62 45.54 -31.47 -3.76
CA PRO A 62 45.38 -32.25 -2.54
C PRO A 62 45.76 -31.42 -1.32
N PHE A 63 45.05 -31.63 -0.20
CA PHE A 63 45.31 -30.87 1.03
C PHE A 63 46.75 -31.02 1.53
N GLU A 64 47.30 -32.24 1.49
CA GLU A 64 48.69 -32.55 1.89
C GLU A 64 49.77 -31.82 1.07
N ASP A 65 49.43 -31.39 -0.15
CA ASP A 65 50.32 -30.68 -1.07
C ASP A 65 50.11 -29.15 -1.06
N CYS A 66 49.21 -28.64 -0.21
CA CYS A 66 48.92 -27.22 -0.15
C CYS A 66 50.10 -26.42 0.38
N ARG A 67 50.49 -25.37 -0.35
CA ARG A 67 51.32 -24.31 0.21
C ARG A 67 50.52 -23.57 1.28
N THR A 68 50.92 -23.76 2.52
CA THR A 68 50.15 -23.36 3.71
C THR A 68 50.86 -22.26 4.49
N SER A 69 50.12 -21.23 4.88
CA SER A 69 50.60 -20.17 5.78
C SER A 69 49.77 -20.12 7.05
N PHE A 70 50.39 -19.91 8.20
CA PHE A 70 49.72 -19.82 9.51
C PHE A 70 49.85 -18.41 10.06
N ALA A 71 48.74 -17.70 10.23
CA ALA A 71 48.69 -16.45 10.97
C ALA A 71 48.29 -16.76 12.43
N ILE A 72 49.27 -16.73 13.33
CA ILE A 72 49.10 -17.07 14.75
C ILE A 72 49.02 -15.80 15.59
N ASP A 73 47.89 -15.64 16.29
CA ASP A 73 47.70 -14.57 17.27
C ASP A 73 48.66 -14.81 18.43
N ILE A 74 49.46 -13.80 18.77
CA ILE A 74 50.36 -13.83 19.91
C ILE A 74 49.98 -12.73 20.89
N SER A 75 48.75 -12.21 20.82
CA SER A 75 48.25 -11.19 21.73
C SER A 75 48.31 -11.66 23.19
N GLN A 76 48.28 -10.71 24.12
CA GLN A 76 48.40 -11.03 25.56
C GLN A 76 47.29 -11.98 26.08
N SER A 77 46.15 -12.12 25.41
CA SER A 77 45.10 -13.09 25.78
C SER A 77 45.57 -14.54 25.66
N THR A 78 46.46 -14.82 24.71
CA THR A 78 46.96 -16.17 24.39
C THR A 78 47.92 -16.74 25.45
N ILE A 79 48.22 -15.99 26.51
CA ILE A 79 49.15 -16.40 27.57
C ILE A 79 48.78 -17.77 28.15
N GLY A 80 49.76 -18.67 28.15
CA GLY A 80 49.68 -19.96 28.84
C GLY A 80 49.29 -21.10 27.88
N PRO A 81 48.26 -21.91 28.21
CA PRO A 81 47.95 -23.12 27.46
C PRO A 81 47.45 -22.85 26.04
N VAL A 82 46.89 -21.67 25.77
CA VAL A 82 46.36 -21.31 24.44
C VAL A 82 47.48 -21.26 23.40
N LEU A 83 48.48 -20.39 23.58
CA LEU A 83 49.60 -20.29 22.63
C LEU A 83 50.37 -21.61 22.51
N ALA A 84 50.50 -22.36 23.61
CA ALA A 84 51.14 -23.68 23.59
C ALA A 84 50.36 -24.66 22.69
N GLU A 85 49.03 -24.68 22.79
CA GLU A 85 48.17 -25.53 21.95
C GLU A 85 48.17 -25.07 20.49
N GLU A 86 48.19 -23.76 20.22
CA GLU A 86 48.31 -23.22 18.87
C GLU A 86 49.62 -23.66 18.18
N CYS A 87 50.75 -23.55 18.89
CA CYS A 87 52.04 -24.02 18.40
C CYS A 87 52.03 -25.54 18.16
N ALA A 88 51.53 -26.33 19.11
CA ALA A 88 51.44 -27.77 18.99
C ALA A 88 50.53 -28.19 17.82
N PHE A 89 49.43 -27.47 17.61
CA PHE A 89 48.55 -27.65 16.45
C PHE A 89 49.32 -27.45 15.14
N ILE A 90 50.08 -26.36 15.00
CA ILE A 90 50.86 -26.08 13.77
C ILE A 90 51.91 -27.18 13.54
N GLU A 91 52.67 -27.57 14.57
CA GLU A 91 53.70 -28.62 14.46
C GLU A 91 53.10 -29.96 14.00
N ASN A 92 52.02 -30.39 14.67
CA ASN A 92 51.32 -31.63 14.32
C ASN A 92 50.73 -31.57 12.90
N PHE A 93 50.13 -30.44 12.53
CA PHE A 93 49.53 -30.26 11.23
C PHE A 93 50.59 -30.31 10.12
N VAL A 94 51.70 -29.58 10.28
CA VAL A 94 52.80 -29.52 9.31
C VAL A 94 53.52 -30.86 9.19
N GLY A 95 53.57 -31.66 10.26
CA GLY A 95 54.07 -33.03 10.23
C GLY A 95 53.34 -33.92 9.22
N ASN A 96 52.05 -33.66 8.98
CA ASN A 96 51.21 -34.43 8.05
C ASN A 96 51.22 -33.91 6.60
N LEU A 97 51.86 -32.77 6.33
CA LEU A 97 52.03 -32.27 4.95
C LEU A 97 53.08 -33.09 4.18
N SER A 98 53.00 -33.09 2.85
CA SER A 98 54.03 -33.67 1.98
C SER A 98 55.37 -32.95 2.18
N ASP A 99 56.50 -33.62 1.92
CA ASP A 99 57.82 -33.05 2.19
C ASP A 99 58.05 -31.71 1.46
N SER A 100 57.50 -31.59 0.24
CA SER A 100 57.53 -30.34 -0.55
C SER A 100 56.71 -29.24 0.11
N ALA A 101 55.47 -29.53 0.51
CA ALA A 101 54.59 -28.56 1.17
C ALA A 101 55.12 -28.16 2.55
N ARG A 102 55.67 -29.12 3.31
CA ARG A 102 56.29 -28.92 4.63
C ARG A 102 57.42 -27.88 4.57
N GLY A 103 58.32 -27.99 3.58
CA GLY A 103 59.42 -27.02 3.39
C GLY A 103 58.96 -25.61 3.01
N LEU A 104 57.73 -25.47 2.51
CA LEU A 104 57.13 -24.19 2.11
C LEU A 104 56.21 -23.59 3.18
N ALA A 105 55.89 -24.32 4.24
CA ALA A 105 55.06 -23.84 5.34
C ALA A 105 55.73 -22.65 6.05
N ARG A 106 54.96 -21.59 6.32
CA ARG A 106 55.45 -20.37 6.98
C ARG A 106 54.47 -19.92 8.06
N VAL A 107 55.01 -19.31 9.12
CA VAL A 107 54.23 -18.79 10.25
C VAL A 107 54.41 -17.28 10.31
N ILE A 108 53.29 -16.57 10.52
CA ILE A 108 53.18 -15.13 10.67
C ILE A 108 52.66 -14.86 12.09
N PRO A 109 53.54 -14.59 13.07
CA PRO A 109 53.12 -14.17 14.39
C PRO A 109 52.55 -12.74 14.35
N TRP A 110 51.43 -12.49 15.01
CA TRP A 110 50.79 -11.17 15.02
C TRP A 110 50.11 -10.82 16.34
N ASP A 111 50.18 -9.55 16.73
CA ASP A 111 49.45 -8.91 17.83
C ASP A 111 48.90 -7.56 17.32
N GLU A 112 49.17 -6.42 17.97
CA GLU A 112 48.93 -5.09 17.39
C GLU A 112 50.07 -4.59 16.50
N ILE A 113 51.11 -5.40 16.32
CA ILE A 113 52.19 -5.22 15.35
C ILE A 113 52.41 -6.48 14.50
N SER A 114 53.03 -6.28 13.34
CA SER A 114 53.43 -7.38 12.45
C SER A 114 54.82 -7.86 12.86
N HIS A 115 54.95 -9.11 13.32
CA HIS A 115 56.26 -9.71 13.61
C HIS A 115 56.87 -10.36 12.35
N PRO A 116 58.19 -10.60 12.31
CA PRO A 116 58.83 -11.26 11.17
C PRO A 116 58.25 -12.66 10.88
N ILE A 117 58.17 -13.02 9.60
CA ILE A 117 57.81 -14.38 9.17
C ILE A 117 58.87 -15.37 9.68
N ILE A 118 58.42 -16.47 10.27
CA ILE A 118 59.29 -17.54 10.77
C ILE A 118 58.96 -18.89 10.12
N THR A 119 59.88 -19.86 10.29
CA THR A 119 59.63 -21.27 9.98
C THR A 119 58.99 -21.97 11.16
N VAL A 120 58.52 -23.20 10.97
CA VAL A 120 57.87 -24.00 12.03
C VAL A 120 58.83 -24.29 13.17
N GLU A 121 60.12 -24.48 12.90
CA GLU A 121 61.17 -24.65 13.92
C GLU A 121 61.34 -23.39 14.81
N GLY A 122 60.86 -22.23 14.34
CA GLY A 122 60.89 -20.98 15.07
C GLY A 122 59.80 -20.82 16.13
N LEU A 123 58.77 -21.69 16.15
CA LEU A 123 57.60 -21.58 17.03
C LEU A 123 57.97 -21.51 18.51
N GLY A 124 58.98 -22.27 18.95
CA GLY A 124 59.44 -22.28 20.34
C GLY A 124 59.99 -20.95 20.85
N ASN A 125 60.23 -19.98 19.97
CA ASN A 125 60.73 -18.64 20.33
C ASN A 125 59.62 -17.57 20.42
N ILE A 126 58.40 -17.90 20.02
CA ILE A 126 57.26 -16.97 20.09
C ILE A 126 56.89 -16.73 21.55
N LYS A 127 56.54 -15.49 21.90
CA LYS A 127 56.05 -15.11 23.22
C LYS A 127 54.79 -14.26 23.08
N PRO A 128 53.81 -14.41 23.98
CA PRO A 128 52.66 -13.53 24.00
C PRO A 128 53.07 -12.07 24.26
N ALA A 129 52.48 -11.14 23.53
CA ALA A 129 52.72 -9.70 23.64
C ALA A 129 51.50 -8.91 23.15
N GLY A 130 51.33 -7.67 23.59
CA GLY A 130 50.42 -6.77 22.87
C GLY A 130 48.91 -7.04 22.97
N ARG A 131 48.14 -6.36 22.13
CA ARG A 131 46.69 -6.43 21.91
C ARG A 131 46.38 -7.18 20.62
N THR A 132 45.11 -7.46 20.38
CA THR A 132 44.65 -8.14 19.16
C THR A 132 44.29 -7.12 18.08
N ASP A 133 45.07 -7.01 16.99
CA ASP A 133 44.67 -6.25 15.78
C ASP A 133 45.08 -6.98 14.48
N PRO A 134 44.20 -7.80 13.89
CA PRO A 134 44.55 -8.61 12.72
C PRO A 134 44.81 -7.77 11.45
N ASN A 135 44.55 -6.46 11.46
CA ASN A 135 44.87 -5.60 10.32
C ASN A 135 46.38 -5.52 10.04
N VAL A 136 47.23 -5.80 11.02
CA VAL A 136 48.69 -5.78 10.84
C VAL A 136 49.17 -6.82 9.84
N LEU A 137 48.44 -7.93 9.69
CA LEU A 137 48.68 -8.95 8.66
C LEU A 137 48.60 -8.37 7.24
N LEU A 138 47.84 -7.28 7.05
CA LEU A 138 47.52 -6.69 5.76
C LEU A 138 48.15 -5.31 5.55
N GLN A 139 49.04 -4.91 6.46
CA GLN A 139 49.87 -3.70 6.36
C GLN A 139 51.29 -4.04 5.91
N ASN A 140 51.80 -5.22 6.28
CA ASN A 140 53.11 -5.69 5.85
C ASN A 140 53.02 -6.35 4.46
N LYS A 141 53.83 -5.86 3.51
CA LYS A 141 53.90 -6.37 2.14
C LYS A 141 54.33 -7.84 2.09
N GLU A 142 55.30 -8.25 2.90
CA GLU A 142 55.80 -9.64 2.91
C GLU A 142 54.71 -10.62 3.37
N HIS A 143 53.88 -10.20 4.33
CA HIS A 143 52.76 -10.99 4.82
C HIS A 143 51.68 -11.14 3.74
N ILE A 144 51.35 -10.05 3.05
CA ILE A 144 50.39 -10.07 1.92
C ILE A 144 50.90 -11.00 0.82
N ASP A 145 52.16 -10.83 0.39
CA ASP A 145 52.74 -11.62 -0.71
C ASP A 145 52.78 -13.12 -0.34
N LEU A 146 53.04 -13.45 0.94
CA LEU A 146 52.98 -14.82 1.45
C LEU A 146 51.55 -15.39 1.45
N LEU A 147 50.58 -14.65 2.00
CA LEU A 147 49.18 -15.09 2.07
C LEU A 147 48.56 -15.23 0.66
N GLN A 148 48.83 -14.30 -0.25
CA GLN A 148 48.34 -14.35 -1.64
C GLN A 148 48.92 -15.52 -2.44
N SER A 149 50.13 -15.95 -2.12
CA SER A 149 50.81 -17.04 -2.81
C SER A 149 50.57 -18.42 -2.18
N SER A 150 49.76 -18.48 -1.12
CA SER A 150 49.33 -19.72 -0.45
C SER A 150 48.08 -20.29 -1.12
N ASN A 151 47.95 -21.62 -1.12
CA ASN A 151 46.69 -22.29 -1.52
C ASN A 151 45.66 -22.22 -0.39
N LEU A 152 46.16 -22.30 0.84
CA LEU A 152 45.40 -22.37 2.07
C LEU A 152 46.13 -21.53 3.12
N TRP A 153 45.40 -20.79 3.94
CA TRP A 153 45.98 -20.16 5.12
C TRP A 153 45.12 -20.34 6.35
N PHE A 154 45.78 -20.38 7.50
CA PHE A 154 45.14 -20.52 8.80
C PHE A 154 45.13 -19.18 9.53
N LEU A 155 44.03 -18.89 10.20
CA LEU A 155 43.91 -17.79 11.16
C LEU A 155 43.63 -18.39 12.54
N LEU A 156 44.64 -18.39 13.41
CA LEU A 156 44.57 -18.90 14.77
C LEU A 156 44.44 -17.70 15.72
N THR A 157 43.51 -17.77 16.65
CA THR A 157 43.25 -16.69 17.61
C THR A 157 42.44 -17.19 18.81
N ASP A 158 42.54 -16.51 19.94
CA ASP A 158 41.63 -16.63 21.07
C ASP A 158 40.86 -15.34 21.37
N GLY A 159 41.15 -14.30 20.58
CA GLY A 159 40.91 -12.91 20.93
C GLY A 159 39.61 -12.33 20.39
N GLU A 160 39.26 -11.19 20.97
CA GLU A 160 38.12 -10.36 20.56
C GLU A 160 38.60 -9.05 19.93
N ILE A 161 37.94 -8.65 18.84
CA ILE A 161 38.12 -7.33 18.25
C ILE A 161 36.82 -6.55 18.20
N VAL A 162 36.93 -5.22 18.37
CA VAL A 162 35.78 -4.33 18.33
C VAL A 162 35.20 -4.21 16.91
N PRO A 163 33.90 -3.90 16.72
CA PRO A 163 33.26 -3.85 15.41
C PRO A 163 33.97 -2.95 14.37
N LYS A 164 34.55 -1.83 14.79
CA LYS A 164 35.30 -0.94 13.88
C LYS A 164 36.53 -1.66 13.28
N THR A 165 37.19 -2.50 14.07
CA THR A 165 38.34 -3.31 13.66
C THR A 165 37.90 -4.44 12.73
N VAL A 166 36.74 -5.06 12.98
CA VAL A 166 36.10 -6.03 12.08
C VAL A 166 35.90 -5.42 10.70
N HIS A 167 35.27 -4.24 10.62
CA HIS A 167 35.02 -3.58 9.35
C HIS A 167 36.29 -3.24 8.57
N ARG A 168 37.31 -2.71 9.27
CA ARG A 168 38.60 -2.40 8.68
C ARG A 168 39.32 -3.65 8.17
N PHE A 169 39.22 -4.75 8.92
CA PHE A 169 39.87 -6.01 8.55
C PHE A 169 39.18 -6.64 7.34
N ALA A 170 37.85 -6.72 7.32
CA ALA A 170 37.07 -7.18 6.17
C ALA A 170 37.37 -6.38 4.89
N PHE A 171 37.44 -5.05 4.99
CA PHE A 171 37.83 -4.19 3.88
C PHE A 171 39.26 -4.48 3.40
N SER A 172 40.19 -4.67 4.34
CA SER A 172 41.59 -4.95 4.03
C SER A 172 41.77 -6.28 3.32
N ILE A 173 41.06 -7.35 3.73
CA ILE A 173 41.10 -8.67 3.06
C ILE A 173 40.67 -8.54 1.59
N ASN A 174 39.63 -7.73 1.33
CA ASN A 174 39.12 -7.49 -0.01
C ASN A 174 40.08 -6.66 -0.87
N SER A 175 40.58 -5.54 -0.34
CA SER A 175 41.52 -4.66 -1.04
C SER A 175 42.87 -5.30 -1.35
N ARG A 176 43.22 -6.39 -0.66
CA ARG A 176 44.42 -7.20 -0.89
C ARG A 176 44.13 -8.52 -1.63
N SER A 177 42.93 -8.72 -2.16
CA SER A 177 42.55 -9.92 -2.93
C SER A 177 42.81 -11.26 -2.21
N LEU A 178 42.67 -11.29 -0.88
CA LEU A 178 42.83 -12.52 -0.09
C LEU A 178 41.54 -13.33 0.04
N HIS A 179 40.39 -12.71 -0.25
CA HIS A 179 39.06 -13.31 -0.18
C HIS A 179 38.81 -14.41 -1.23
N GLY A 180 39.74 -14.62 -2.18
CA GLY A 180 39.70 -15.74 -3.12
C GLY A 180 40.52 -16.96 -2.69
N THR A 181 41.26 -16.89 -1.58
CA THR A 181 42.11 -17.97 -1.06
C THR A 181 41.38 -18.73 0.03
N ALA A 182 41.41 -20.07 -0.01
CA ALA A 182 40.78 -20.89 1.03
C ALA A 182 41.38 -20.59 2.42
N CYS A 183 40.53 -20.58 3.45
CA CYS A 183 40.96 -20.26 4.82
C CYS A 183 40.36 -21.19 5.87
N ILE A 184 41.16 -21.60 6.85
CA ILE A 184 40.68 -22.27 8.06
C ILE A 184 40.90 -21.34 9.25
N ILE A 185 39.83 -20.98 9.93
CA ILE A 185 39.84 -20.16 11.13
C ILE A 185 39.68 -21.08 12.32
N VAL A 186 40.59 -20.99 13.29
CA VAL A 186 40.54 -21.79 14.51
C VAL A 186 40.55 -20.86 15.72
N ILE A 187 39.45 -20.87 16.48
CA ILE A 187 39.38 -20.20 17.77
C ILE A 187 39.87 -21.17 18.84
N PHE A 188 40.94 -20.82 19.53
CA PHE A 188 41.42 -21.56 20.69
C PHE A 188 40.84 -20.96 21.97
N GLY A 189 40.36 -21.80 22.88
CA GLY A 189 39.87 -21.32 24.16
C GLY A 189 39.26 -22.43 24.99
N LYS A 190 38.70 -22.06 26.14
CA LYS A 190 37.92 -22.99 26.98
C LYS A 190 36.48 -23.02 26.49
N LEU A 191 35.90 -24.22 26.42
CA LEU A 191 34.52 -24.42 25.97
C LEU A 191 33.53 -23.55 26.79
N PRO A 192 32.89 -22.53 26.18
CA PRO A 192 31.89 -21.73 26.88
C PRO A 192 30.61 -22.52 27.12
N GLN A 193 29.69 -22.00 27.93
CA GLN A 193 28.43 -22.69 28.25
C GLN A 193 27.61 -23.04 27.01
N HIS A 194 27.54 -22.12 26.04
CA HIS A 194 26.83 -22.31 24.78
C HIS A 194 27.72 -21.92 23.60
N PRO A 195 27.61 -22.61 22.44
CA PRO A 195 28.36 -22.27 21.24
C PRO A 195 28.14 -20.83 20.75
N THR A 196 26.97 -20.25 20.98
CA THR A 196 26.66 -18.87 20.60
C THR A 196 27.44 -17.83 21.39
N LEU A 197 28.04 -18.21 22.53
CA LEU A 197 28.91 -17.36 23.33
C LEU A 197 30.36 -17.35 22.83
N CYS A 198 30.71 -18.18 21.86
CA CYS A 198 32.03 -18.09 21.21
C CYS A 198 32.18 -16.74 20.52
N ASN A 199 33.29 -16.05 20.82
CA ASN A 199 33.62 -14.79 20.17
C ASN A 199 34.24 -15.07 18.80
N VAL A 200 33.53 -14.71 17.74
CA VAL A 200 33.96 -14.95 16.34
C VAL A 200 34.46 -13.69 15.64
N SER A 201 34.61 -12.59 16.36
CA SER A 201 34.84 -11.26 15.78
C SER A 201 36.11 -11.16 14.92
N VAL A 202 37.19 -11.86 15.27
CA VAL A 202 38.43 -11.87 14.47
C VAL A 202 38.22 -12.60 13.13
N GLY A 203 37.62 -13.79 13.19
CA GLY A 203 37.42 -14.66 12.02
C GLY A 203 36.27 -14.26 11.11
N ILE A 204 35.23 -13.59 11.64
CA ILE A 204 33.99 -13.30 10.89
C ILE A 204 34.26 -12.53 9.59
N SER A 205 35.27 -11.65 9.60
CA SER A 205 35.67 -10.86 8.44
C SER A 205 36.17 -11.73 7.28
N VAL A 206 36.92 -12.79 7.60
CA VAL A 206 37.46 -13.75 6.62
C VAL A 206 36.36 -14.69 6.16
N PHE A 207 35.58 -15.22 7.10
CA PHE A 207 34.49 -16.15 6.79
C PHE A 207 33.39 -15.51 5.93
N ALA A 208 33.12 -14.21 6.12
CA ALA A 208 32.15 -13.47 5.33
C ALA A 208 32.48 -13.48 3.83
N VAL A 209 33.75 -13.17 3.51
CA VAL A 209 34.19 -12.86 2.14
C VAL A 209 34.76 -14.06 1.39
N THR A 210 35.13 -15.12 2.10
CA THR A 210 35.83 -16.27 1.51
C THR A 210 34.85 -17.40 1.14
N PRO A 211 34.83 -17.87 -0.12
CA PRO A 211 33.88 -18.91 -0.57
C PRO A 211 34.21 -20.30 -0.01
N ASN A 212 35.49 -20.57 0.27
CA ASN A 212 35.98 -21.82 0.84
C ASN A 212 36.56 -21.52 2.22
N CYS A 213 35.74 -21.66 3.26
CA CYS A 213 36.18 -21.34 4.62
C CYS A 213 35.64 -22.33 5.64
N LEU A 214 36.49 -22.73 6.58
CA LEU A 214 36.14 -23.56 7.72
C LEU A 214 36.34 -22.77 9.00
N PHE A 215 35.34 -22.77 9.87
CA PHE A 215 35.33 -22.07 11.14
C PHE A 215 35.24 -23.08 12.28
N VAL A 216 36.35 -23.23 13.03
CA VAL A 216 36.53 -24.24 14.06
C VAL A 216 36.65 -23.59 15.44
N PHE A 217 36.05 -24.20 16.45
CA PHE A 217 36.39 -23.94 17.85
C PHE A 217 37.21 -25.12 18.39
N HIS A 218 38.38 -24.85 18.94
CA HIS A 218 39.28 -25.82 19.53
C HIS A 218 39.34 -25.63 21.04
N ASP A 219 38.82 -26.61 21.79
CA ASP A 219 38.81 -26.58 23.24
C ASP A 219 40.17 -27.02 23.81
N VAL A 220 40.90 -26.08 24.39
CA VAL A 220 42.27 -26.31 24.89
C VAL A 220 42.33 -27.25 26.11
N GLU A 221 41.21 -27.49 26.79
CA GLU A 221 41.19 -28.41 27.94
C GLU A 221 40.97 -29.87 27.51
N THR A 222 40.13 -30.10 26.51
CA THR A 222 39.78 -31.46 26.05
C THR A 222 40.48 -31.87 24.75
N HIS A 223 41.17 -30.93 24.10
CA HIS A 223 41.78 -31.09 22.77
C HIS A 223 40.76 -31.47 21.68
N LEU A 224 39.47 -31.20 21.90
CA LEU A 224 38.39 -31.46 20.94
C LEU A 224 38.16 -30.23 20.05
N ALA A 225 38.04 -30.49 18.74
CA ALA A 225 37.68 -29.47 17.76
C ALA A 225 36.23 -29.62 17.29
N TYR A 226 35.54 -28.51 17.12
CA TYR A 226 34.13 -28.42 16.75
C TYR A 226 33.95 -27.52 15.52
N ILE A 227 33.23 -27.99 14.51
CA ILE A 227 32.91 -27.22 13.29
C ILE A 227 31.75 -26.28 13.60
N LEU A 228 32.05 -25.02 13.92
CA LEU A 228 31.02 -24.01 14.12
C LEU A 228 30.26 -23.75 12.81
N GLN A 229 31.00 -23.48 11.73
CA GLN A 229 30.48 -23.24 10.38
C GLN A 229 31.49 -23.65 9.31
N CYS A 230 31.02 -24.05 8.13
CA CYS A 230 31.88 -24.28 6.97
C CYS A 230 31.20 -23.83 5.66
N LYS A 231 32.01 -23.65 4.61
CA LYS A 231 31.59 -23.26 3.26
C LYS A 231 32.45 -23.95 2.20
N GLY A 232 31.90 -24.09 0.99
CA GLY A 232 32.65 -24.54 -0.19
C GLY A 232 33.19 -25.96 -0.03
N CYS A 233 34.47 -26.17 -0.34
CA CYS A 233 35.11 -27.50 -0.28
C CYS A 233 35.05 -28.15 1.11
N PHE A 234 34.93 -27.35 2.18
CA PHE A 234 34.89 -27.84 3.56
C PHE A 234 33.54 -28.40 3.98
N ASN A 235 32.47 -28.23 3.18
CA ASN A 235 31.16 -28.84 3.46
C ASN A 235 31.22 -30.38 3.47
N SER A 236 32.22 -30.97 2.81
CA SER A 236 32.49 -32.41 2.83
C SER A 236 32.86 -32.97 4.22
N LEU A 237 33.21 -32.11 5.18
CA LEU A 237 33.49 -32.49 6.57
C LEU A 237 32.23 -32.68 7.41
N LEU A 238 31.07 -32.24 6.92
CA LEU A 238 29.82 -32.45 7.63
C LEU A 238 29.40 -33.93 7.51
N PRO A 239 28.81 -34.53 8.56
CA PRO A 239 28.34 -35.91 8.48
C PRO A 239 27.34 -36.11 7.32
N GLU A 240 27.42 -37.25 6.65
CA GLU A 240 26.54 -37.54 5.49
C GLU A 240 25.06 -37.30 5.81
N GLY A 241 24.38 -36.58 4.92
CA GLY A 241 22.97 -36.22 5.06
C GLY A 241 22.68 -35.15 6.13
N ARG A 242 23.69 -34.58 6.78
CA ARG A 242 23.50 -33.45 7.71
C ARG A 242 23.84 -32.13 7.03
N ASN A 243 22.92 -31.19 7.17
CA ASN A 243 23.19 -29.78 6.92
C ASN A 243 23.99 -29.18 8.08
N GLN A 244 24.54 -27.99 7.84
CA GLN A 244 25.19 -27.19 8.86
C GLN A 244 24.29 -27.03 10.11
N THR A 245 24.85 -27.20 11.31
CA THR A 245 24.10 -27.02 12.56
C THR A 245 23.68 -25.56 12.74
N SER A 246 22.41 -25.33 13.06
CA SER A 246 21.93 -24.00 13.44
C SER A 246 22.42 -23.64 14.84
N LEU A 247 23.16 -22.54 14.95
CA LEU A 247 23.65 -21.99 16.21
C LEU A 247 22.63 -20.96 16.72
N ASN A 248 21.98 -21.25 17.85
CA ASN A 248 21.08 -20.36 18.56
C ASN A 248 21.22 -20.56 20.08
N SER A 249 20.47 -19.80 20.88
CA SER A 249 20.54 -19.85 22.34
C SER A 249 20.21 -21.21 22.98
N SER A 250 19.57 -22.12 22.23
CA SER A 250 19.28 -23.49 22.69
C SER A 250 20.30 -24.53 22.24
N THR A 251 21.13 -24.24 21.23
CA THR A 251 22.12 -25.17 20.68
C THR A 251 23.15 -25.57 21.74
N GLN A 252 23.45 -26.86 21.80
CA GLN A 252 24.41 -27.45 22.72
C GLN A 252 25.65 -27.97 21.97
N TRP A 253 26.78 -28.03 22.67
CA TRP A 253 28.05 -28.47 22.07
C TRP A 253 28.04 -29.89 21.50
N TYR A 254 27.26 -30.81 22.09
CA TYR A 254 27.16 -32.18 21.58
C TYR A 254 26.41 -32.28 20.24
N GLU A 255 25.67 -31.23 19.85
CA GLU A 255 24.96 -31.14 18.56
C GLU A 255 25.87 -30.61 17.44
N ILE A 256 27.02 -30.04 17.79
CA ILE A 256 27.98 -29.50 16.83
C ILE A 256 28.88 -30.63 16.32
N PRO A 257 29.07 -30.77 14.99
CA PRO A 257 29.98 -31.75 14.43
C PRO A 257 31.40 -31.58 15.00
N LYS A 258 31.98 -32.68 15.46
CA LYS A 258 33.37 -32.73 15.90
C LYS A 258 34.27 -32.91 14.68
N LEU A 259 35.40 -32.23 14.66
CA LEU A 259 36.42 -32.34 13.63
C LEU A 259 37.60 -33.16 14.16
N ASN A 260 38.00 -34.19 13.42
CA ASN A 260 39.35 -34.71 13.53
C ASN A 260 40.20 -34.02 12.45
N TYR A 261 41.30 -33.36 12.83
CA TYR A 261 42.13 -32.64 11.86
C TYR A 261 42.72 -33.55 10.77
N ALA A 262 42.83 -34.86 11.02
CA ALA A 262 43.21 -35.84 10.00
C ALA A 262 42.21 -35.88 8.83
N ASP A 263 40.93 -35.59 9.06
CA ASP A 263 39.89 -35.60 8.03
C ASP A 263 40.10 -34.50 6.99
N LEU A 264 40.81 -33.42 7.34
CA LEU A 264 41.15 -32.35 6.41
C LEU A 264 41.99 -32.85 5.23
N PHE A 265 42.82 -33.87 5.44
CA PHE A 265 43.72 -34.41 4.42
C PHE A 265 42.99 -35.17 3.31
N ALA A 266 41.71 -35.51 3.52
CA ALA A 266 40.86 -36.09 2.48
C ALA A 266 40.28 -35.04 1.50
N ILE A 267 40.43 -33.75 1.79
CA ILE A 267 39.83 -32.65 1.01
C ILE A 267 40.76 -32.24 -0.13
N ARG A 268 40.18 -31.73 -1.22
CA ARG A 268 40.93 -31.00 -2.25
C ARG A 268 40.66 -29.50 -2.12
N ILE A 269 41.74 -28.72 -2.06
CA ILE A 269 41.65 -27.26 -1.91
C ILE A 269 41.67 -26.62 -3.30
N PRO A 270 40.69 -25.77 -3.64
CA PRO A 270 40.68 -25.05 -4.90
C PRO A 270 41.84 -24.05 -4.96
N LEU A 271 42.39 -23.83 -6.16
CA LEU A 271 43.38 -22.78 -6.34
C LEU A 271 42.79 -21.39 -6.02
N PRO A 272 43.60 -20.45 -5.50
CA PRO A 272 43.13 -19.11 -5.19
C PRO A 272 42.46 -18.41 -6.38
N ALA A 273 41.23 -17.95 -6.19
CA ALA A 273 40.50 -17.20 -7.20
C ALA A 273 40.96 -15.74 -7.23
N LYS A 274 41.23 -15.20 -8.42
CA LYS A 274 41.40 -13.75 -8.58
C LYS A 274 40.02 -13.10 -8.58
N LEU A 275 39.81 -12.23 -7.60
CA LEU A 275 38.60 -11.46 -7.37
C LEU A 275 38.96 -9.98 -7.21
N ASP A 276 38.15 -9.12 -7.81
CA ASP A 276 38.28 -7.67 -7.69
C ASP A 276 37.84 -7.17 -6.31
N VAL A 277 38.27 -5.96 -5.92
CA VAL A 277 38.07 -5.42 -4.55
C VAL A 277 36.62 -5.43 -4.08
N ASN A 278 35.67 -5.15 -4.97
CA ASN A 278 34.24 -5.12 -4.64
C ASN A 278 33.50 -6.42 -4.96
N GLN A 279 34.16 -7.34 -5.67
CA GLN A 279 33.63 -8.62 -6.04
C GLN A 279 33.77 -9.60 -4.88
N PHE A 280 32.84 -10.54 -4.77
CA PHE A 280 33.00 -11.73 -3.94
C PHE A 280 32.38 -12.92 -4.67
N GLN A 281 32.76 -14.11 -4.27
CA GLN A 281 32.23 -15.34 -4.84
C GLN A 281 31.18 -15.93 -3.91
N LEU A 282 30.00 -16.18 -4.45
CA LEU A 282 28.92 -16.90 -3.80
C LEU A 282 29.30 -18.37 -3.58
N GLN A 283 28.61 -19.05 -2.67
CA GLN A 283 28.89 -20.47 -2.41
C GLN A 283 28.54 -21.35 -3.60
N SER A 284 27.56 -20.91 -4.40
CA SER A 284 27.21 -21.50 -5.69
C SER A 284 28.25 -21.31 -6.80
N GLY A 285 29.28 -20.48 -6.56
CA GLY A 285 30.40 -20.25 -7.47
C GLY A 285 30.28 -18.98 -8.31
N GLU A 286 29.10 -18.37 -8.41
CA GLU A 286 28.88 -17.08 -9.08
C GLU A 286 29.70 -15.96 -8.43
N LYS A 287 30.23 -15.05 -9.26
CA LYS A 287 30.91 -13.85 -8.80
C LYS A 287 29.96 -12.66 -8.87
N VAL A 288 29.82 -11.92 -7.77
CA VAL A 288 28.91 -10.79 -7.65
C VAL A 288 29.64 -9.58 -7.09
N ASP A 289 29.40 -8.41 -7.68
CA ASP A 289 29.81 -7.12 -7.12
C ASP A 289 28.65 -6.55 -6.28
N LEU A 290 28.92 -6.21 -5.01
CA LEU A 290 27.89 -5.73 -4.10
C LEU A 290 27.32 -4.36 -4.50
N GLU A 291 28.14 -3.45 -5.05
CA GLU A 291 27.62 -2.15 -5.51
C GLU A 291 26.69 -2.32 -6.69
N ASP A 292 27.04 -3.20 -7.63
CA ASP A 292 26.18 -3.49 -8.78
C ASP A 292 24.90 -4.23 -8.34
N LEU A 293 24.99 -5.10 -7.32
CA LEU A 293 23.82 -5.76 -6.73
C LEU A 293 22.84 -4.73 -6.15
N TYR A 294 23.32 -3.80 -5.33
CA TYR A 294 22.46 -2.78 -4.71
C TYR A 294 21.91 -1.79 -5.73
N ARG A 295 22.65 -1.52 -6.82
CA ARG A 295 22.19 -0.64 -7.91
C ARG A 295 21.29 -1.34 -8.93
N GLY A 296 20.99 -2.63 -8.75
CA GLY A 296 20.16 -3.41 -9.68
C GLY A 296 20.80 -3.56 -11.07
N LYS A 297 22.14 -3.59 -11.13
CA LYS A 297 22.91 -3.83 -12.36
C LYS A 297 23.26 -5.30 -12.56
N VAL A 298 23.07 -6.13 -11.53
CA VAL A 298 23.21 -7.59 -11.61
C VAL A 298 22.03 -8.17 -12.38
N ASP A 299 22.28 -9.22 -13.16
CA ASP A 299 21.25 -9.92 -13.91
C ASP A 299 20.15 -10.50 -12.99
N SER A 300 18.89 -10.36 -13.41
CA SER A 300 17.74 -10.77 -12.60
C SER A 300 17.74 -12.27 -12.30
N ALA A 301 18.34 -13.12 -13.13
CA ALA A 301 18.43 -14.55 -12.85
C ALA A 301 19.42 -14.85 -11.72
N ILE A 302 20.52 -14.10 -11.62
CA ILE A 302 21.48 -14.20 -10.52
C ILE A 302 20.84 -13.70 -9.23
N GLU A 303 20.10 -12.59 -9.27
CA GLU A 303 19.37 -12.09 -8.09
C GLU A 303 18.34 -13.10 -7.58
N ASP A 304 17.56 -13.69 -8.48
CA ASP A 304 16.60 -14.74 -8.14
C ASP A 304 17.32 -15.98 -7.58
N LYS A 305 18.49 -16.35 -8.10
CA LYS A 305 19.31 -17.45 -7.57
C LYS A 305 19.81 -17.15 -6.16
N ILE A 306 20.31 -15.95 -5.90
CA ILE A 306 20.73 -15.50 -4.55
C ILE A 306 19.56 -15.60 -3.58
N LEU A 307 18.37 -15.12 -3.97
CA LEU A 307 17.20 -15.12 -3.10
C LEU A 307 16.58 -16.51 -2.94
N GLN A 308 16.86 -17.47 -3.82
CA GLN A 308 16.39 -18.85 -3.70
C GLN A 308 17.41 -19.76 -2.97
N ASN A 309 18.66 -19.32 -2.85
CA ASN A 309 19.72 -20.05 -2.17
C ASN A 309 20.09 -19.38 -0.84
N ASP A 310 19.76 -20.06 0.24
CA ASP A 310 20.01 -19.65 1.62
C ASP A 310 21.45 -19.21 1.88
N ASP A 311 22.37 -20.04 1.40
CA ASP A 311 23.80 -19.90 1.64
C ASP A 311 24.39 -18.71 0.88
N ASP A 312 23.82 -18.39 -0.27
CA ASP A 312 24.20 -17.23 -1.08
C ASP A 312 23.66 -15.94 -0.47
N LEU A 313 22.38 -15.90 -0.10
CA LEU A 313 21.79 -14.76 0.60
C LEU A 313 22.50 -14.46 1.92
N LYS A 314 22.83 -15.50 2.70
CA LYS A 314 23.61 -15.37 3.94
C LYS A 314 25.01 -14.81 3.65
N SER A 315 25.65 -15.23 2.58
CA SER A 315 26.98 -14.71 2.19
C SER A 315 26.90 -13.24 1.81
N VAL A 316 25.85 -12.82 1.09
CA VAL A 316 25.56 -11.41 0.78
C VAL A 316 25.36 -10.61 2.07
N ILE A 317 24.46 -11.06 2.95
CA ILE A 317 24.15 -10.39 4.23
C ILE A 317 25.41 -10.24 5.07
N LEU A 318 26.16 -11.32 5.27
CA LEU A 318 27.34 -11.30 6.14
C LEU A 318 28.47 -10.44 5.56
N THR A 319 28.68 -10.49 4.25
CA THR A 319 29.64 -9.61 3.57
C THR A 319 29.23 -8.15 3.68
N ALA A 320 27.96 -7.83 3.45
CA ALA A 320 27.43 -6.48 3.60
C ALA A 320 27.59 -5.96 5.03
N THR A 321 27.26 -6.78 6.03
CA THR A 321 27.38 -6.40 7.44
C THR A 321 28.83 -6.19 7.84
N THR A 322 29.73 -7.10 7.48
CA THR A 322 31.17 -6.93 7.78
C THR A 322 31.77 -5.73 7.05
N ARG A 323 31.20 -5.26 5.92
CA ARG A 323 31.57 -4.00 5.26
C ARG A 323 30.87 -2.75 5.81
N GLY A 324 29.97 -2.88 6.78
CA GLY A 324 29.19 -1.77 7.32
C GLY A 324 28.06 -1.27 6.42
N GLN A 325 27.69 -2.05 5.39
CA GLN A 325 26.67 -1.72 4.38
C GLN A 325 25.29 -2.32 4.73
N ASN A 326 24.95 -2.33 6.03
CA ASN A 326 23.73 -2.96 6.54
C ASN A 326 22.45 -2.32 6.00
N ARG A 327 22.48 -1.02 5.69
CA ARG A 327 21.32 -0.28 5.20
C ARG A 327 21.06 -0.63 3.74
N GLU A 328 22.10 -0.65 2.93
CA GLU A 328 22.05 -0.91 1.49
C GLU A 328 21.52 -2.31 1.20
N VAL A 329 22.04 -3.33 1.91
CA VAL A 329 21.54 -4.70 1.77
C VAL A 329 20.11 -4.85 2.28
N ARG A 330 19.73 -4.13 3.35
CA ARG A 330 18.35 -4.13 3.87
C ARG A 330 17.39 -3.54 2.83
N ASP A 331 17.73 -2.39 2.29
CA ASP A 331 16.94 -1.69 1.29
C ASP A 331 16.83 -2.53 0.00
N TRP A 332 17.93 -3.19 -0.41
CA TRP A 332 17.92 -4.15 -1.52
C TRP A 332 16.99 -5.33 -1.23
N ILE A 333 17.16 -6.08 -0.12
CA ILE A 333 16.30 -7.23 0.23
C ILE A 333 14.82 -6.81 0.29
N ALA A 334 14.52 -5.67 0.93
CA ALA A 334 13.15 -5.17 1.05
C ALA A 334 12.55 -4.79 -0.32
N SER A 335 13.34 -4.19 -1.22
CA SER A 335 12.91 -3.82 -2.57
C SER A 335 12.59 -5.02 -3.46
N ARG A 336 13.14 -6.21 -3.14
CA ARG A 336 12.89 -7.46 -3.88
C ARG A 336 11.63 -8.19 -3.41
N ARG A 337 10.86 -7.63 -2.49
CA ARG A 337 9.56 -8.20 -2.14
C ARG A 337 8.65 -8.09 -3.35
N ASP A 338 8.32 -9.25 -3.94
CA ASP A 338 7.35 -9.32 -5.02
C ASP A 338 6.11 -8.55 -4.60
N SER A 339 5.76 -7.55 -5.40
CA SER A 339 4.58 -6.78 -5.12
C SER A 339 3.38 -7.66 -5.41
N PHE A 340 2.56 -7.90 -4.39
CA PHE A 340 1.23 -8.50 -4.62
C PHE A 340 0.46 -7.74 -5.71
N ALA A 341 0.80 -6.46 -5.97
CA ALA A 341 0.24 -5.67 -7.07
C ALA A 341 0.43 -6.34 -8.45
N ASP A 342 1.48 -7.12 -8.67
CA ASP A 342 1.69 -7.80 -9.96
C ASP A 342 0.61 -8.86 -10.19
N LEU A 343 0.26 -9.63 -9.16
CA LEU A 343 -0.84 -10.61 -9.20
C LEU A 343 -2.20 -9.92 -9.36
N VAL A 344 -2.37 -8.78 -8.69
CA VAL A 344 -3.60 -7.98 -8.76
C VAL A 344 -3.89 -7.47 -10.18
N ASN A 345 -2.83 -7.09 -10.90
CA ASN A 345 -2.91 -6.53 -12.25
C ASN A 345 -2.80 -7.59 -13.37
N MET A 346 -2.65 -8.87 -13.04
CA MET A 346 -2.61 -9.93 -14.07
C MET A 346 -3.89 -9.94 -14.92
N PRO A 347 -3.80 -10.08 -16.25
CA PRO A 347 -4.98 -10.16 -17.10
C PRO A 347 -5.84 -11.37 -16.72
N ARG A 348 -7.16 -11.18 -16.79
CA ARG A 348 -8.15 -12.20 -16.45
C ARG A 348 -8.58 -12.88 -17.75
N PRO A 349 -8.33 -14.19 -17.94
CA PRO A 349 -8.58 -14.85 -19.21
C PRO A 349 -10.08 -14.98 -19.50
N ASP A 350 -10.45 -14.92 -20.78
CA ASP A 350 -11.78 -15.35 -21.25
C ASP A 350 -11.63 -16.62 -22.10
N VAL A 351 -11.88 -17.78 -21.48
CA VAL A 351 -11.69 -19.08 -22.11
C VAL A 351 -12.64 -19.20 -23.29
N ASN A 352 -12.06 -19.26 -24.50
CA ASN A 352 -12.76 -19.29 -25.79
C ASN A 352 -13.67 -18.08 -26.05
N GLY A 353 -13.48 -16.94 -25.36
CA GLY A 353 -14.34 -15.76 -25.51
C GLY A 353 -15.80 -15.97 -25.07
N SER A 354 -16.07 -17.02 -24.29
CA SER A 354 -17.44 -17.45 -23.97
C SER A 354 -18.18 -16.44 -23.11
N ALA A 355 -17.51 -15.85 -22.12
CA ALA A 355 -18.15 -14.91 -21.22
C ALA A 355 -18.41 -13.57 -21.90
N ALA A 356 -17.47 -13.07 -22.71
CA ALA A 356 -17.68 -11.86 -23.51
C ALA A 356 -18.86 -12.01 -24.47
N TYR A 357 -18.96 -13.14 -25.18
CA TYR A 357 -20.10 -13.42 -26.06
C TYR A 357 -21.43 -13.39 -25.30
N LEU A 358 -21.53 -14.12 -24.19
CA LEU A 358 -22.76 -14.23 -23.40
C LEU A 358 -23.16 -12.91 -22.73
N VAL A 359 -22.20 -12.10 -22.28
CA VAL A 359 -22.47 -10.75 -21.75
C VAL A 359 -23.00 -9.83 -22.83
N ASN A 360 -22.45 -9.87 -24.05
CA ASN A 360 -22.96 -9.07 -25.17
C ASN A 360 -24.41 -9.43 -25.51
N GLU A 361 -24.74 -10.73 -25.57
CA GLU A 361 -26.11 -11.17 -25.82
C GLU A 361 -27.06 -10.77 -24.69
N ALA A 362 -26.59 -10.83 -23.43
CA ALA A 362 -27.36 -10.35 -22.28
C ALA A 362 -27.65 -8.85 -22.34
N ILE A 363 -26.66 -8.04 -22.70
CA ILE A 363 -26.83 -6.58 -22.84
C ILE A 363 -27.83 -6.25 -23.96
N LYS A 364 -27.69 -6.89 -25.14
CA LYS A 364 -28.63 -6.68 -26.26
C LYS A 364 -30.06 -7.03 -25.87
N ALA A 365 -30.25 -8.14 -25.16
CA ALA A 365 -31.56 -8.56 -24.70
C ALA A 365 -32.16 -7.58 -23.67
N LEU A 366 -31.36 -7.11 -22.71
CA LEU A 366 -31.78 -6.10 -21.74
C LEU A 366 -32.15 -4.78 -22.42
N GLN A 367 -31.41 -4.34 -23.43
CA GLN A 367 -31.76 -3.15 -24.21
C GLN A 367 -33.09 -3.30 -24.93
N ALA A 368 -33.33 -4.48 -25.54
CA ALA A 368 -34.58 -4.76 -26.24
C ALA A 368 -35.80 -4.80 -25.29
N SER A 369 -35.61 -5.21 -24.03
CA SER A 369 -36.67 -5.28 -23.01
C SER A 369 -36.86 -3.99 -22.20
N GLY A 370 -36.20 -2.89 -22.57
CA GLY A 370 -36.23 -1.65 -21.78
C GLY A 370 -35.63 -1.83 -20.38
N TRP A 371 -34.61 -2.68 -20.27
CA TRP A 371 -33.92 -3.07 -19.04
C TRP A 371 -34.77 -3.86 -18.04
N ASN A 372 -35.90 -4.44 -18.49
CA ASN A 372 -36.65 -5.39 -17.67
C ASN A 372 -35.91 -6.74 -17.60
N VAL A 373 -35.40 -7.05 -16.41
CA VAL A 373 -34.53 -8.21 -16.14
C VAL A 373 -35.30 -9.53 -16.12
N ASN A 374 -36.63 -9.50 -15.97
CA ASN A 374 -37.44 -10.71 -15.77
C ASN A 374 -37.54 -11.62 -17.01
N ASP A 375 -37.31 -11.07 -18.22
CA ASP A 375 -37.44 -11.82 -19.47
C ASP A 375 -36.11 -12.40 -19.98
N PHE A 376 -34.98 -12.05 -19.37
CA PHE A 376 -33.71 -12.63 -19.75
C PHE A 376 -33.60 -14.08 -19.24
N VAL A 377 -33.47 -15.02 -20.18
CA VAL A 377 -33.61 -16.46 -19.96
C VAL A 377 -32.63 -16.97 -18.91
N PHE A 378 -33.15 -17.54 -17.82
CA PHE A 378 -32.40 -18.17 -16.72
C PHE A 378 -31.27 -19.11 -17.20
N ALA A 379 -31.46 -19.74 -18.37
CA ALA A 379 -30.47 -20.60 -19.02
C ALA A 379 -29.19 -19.86 -19.42
N GLU A 380 -29.29 -18.65 -19.99
CA GLU A 380 -28.10 -17.88 -20.40
C GLU A 380 -27.34 -17.30 -19.19
N ALA A 381 -28.07 -16.88 -18.15
CA ALA A 381 -27.46 -16.51 -16.88
C ALA A 381 -26.66 -17.69 -16.28
N GLN A 382 -27.18 -18.92 -16.38
CA GLN A 382 -26.46 -20.12 -15.94
C GLN A 382 -25.22 -20.42 -16.80
N ASN A 383 -25.31 -20.30 -18.11
CA ASN A 383 -24.17 -20.45 -19.03
C ASN A 383 -23.08 -19.44 -18.73
N LEU A 384 -23.47 -18.19 -18.49
CA LEU A 384 -22.54 -17.11 -18.16
C LEU A 384 -21.83 -17.37 -16.82
N ARG A 385 -22.54 -17.83 -15.78
CA ARG A 385 -21.91 -18.25 -14.52
C ARG A 385 -20.89 -19.37 -14.71
N ARG A 386 -21.19 -20.36 -15.56
CA ARG A 386 -20.23 -21.43 -15.90
C ARG A 386 -19.02 -20.91 -16.66
N ALA A 387 -19.21 -19.94 -17.56
CA ALA A 387 -18.09 -19.28 -18.25
C ALA A 387 -17.21 -18.51 -17.26
N HIS A 388 -17.78 -17.72 -16.36
CA HIS A 388 -17.03 -17.04 -15.30
C HIS A 388 -16.27 -18.01 -14.38
N ALA A 389 -16.89 -19.12 -13.98
CA ALA A 389 -16.21 -20.13 -13.16
C ALA A 389 -15.00 -20.74 -13.88
N ARG A 390 -15.10 -21.04 -15.18
CA ARG A 390 -13.98 -21.54 -15.99
C ARG A 390 -12.87 -20.49 -16.14
N ASN A 391 -13.24 -19.23 -16.38
CA ASN A 391 -12.29 -18.12 -16.48
C ASN A 391 -11.53 -17.93 -15.15
N TRP A 392 -12.24 -18.02 -14.03
CA TRP A 392 -11.64 -17.93 -12.70
C TRP A 392 -10.72 -19.11 -12.41
N GLN A 393 -11.10 -20.34 -12.76
CA GLN A 393 -10.24 -21.51 -12.60
C GLN A 393 -8.95 -21.35 -13.41
N ALA A 394 -9.05 -20.99 -14.70
CA ALA A 394 -7.87 -20.78 -15.55
C ALA A 394 -6.95 -19.67 -15.02
N PHE A 395 -7.55 -18.61 -14.43
CA PHE A 395 -6.79 -17.57 -13.74
C PHE A 395 -6.07 -18.12 -12.50
N GLN A 396 -6.76 -18.87 -11.65
CA GLN A 396 -6.18 -19.49 -10.45
C GLN A 396 -5.00 -20.40 -10.81
N ASP A 397 -5.15 -21.23 -11.84
CA ASP A 397 -4.09 -22.12 -12.32
C ASP A 397 -2.86 -21.32 -12.80
N SER A 398 -3.06 -20.15 -13.41
CA SER A 398 -1.96 -19.27 -13.84
C SER A 398 -1.29 -18.49 -12.70
N VAL A 399 -2.03 -18.20 -11.63
CA VAL A 399 -1.56 -17.41 -10.46
C VAL A 399 -0.89 -18.29 -9.43
N ALA A 400 -1.39 -19.51 -9.21
CA ALA A 400 -0.88 -20.45 -8.21
C ALA A 400 0.65 -20.54 -8.19
N PRO A 401 1.35 -20.83 -9.31
CA PRO A 401 2.81 -20.95 -9.30
C PRO A 401 3.51 -19.61 -8.98
N ARG A 402 2.96 -18.49 -9.42
CA ARG A 402 3.53 -17.15 -9.16
C ARG A 402 3.34 -16.73 -7.72
N ALA A 403 2.17 -17.02 -7.15
CA ALA A 403 1.85 -16.68 -5.78
C ALA A 403 2.58 -17.57 -4.78
N GLU A 404 2.80 -18.84 -5.12
CA GLU A 404 3.71 -19.73 -4.40
C GLU A 404 5.13 -19.18 -4.42
N LYS A 405 5.67 -18.84 -5.61
CA LYS A 405 7.00 -18.20 -5.74
C LYS A 405 7.08 -16.91 -4.91
N ALA A 406 6.07 -16.04 -4.96
CA ALA A 406 6.04 -14.79 -4.20
C ALA A 406 5.96 -15.03 -2.69
N THR A 407 5.25 -16.08 -2.24
CA THR A 407 5.16 -16.45 -0.81
C THR A 407 6.49 -17.03 -0.31
N GLN A 408 7.11 -17.91 -1.09
CA GLN A 408 8.44 -18.44 -0.81
C GLN A 408 9.45 -17.29 -0.73
N ARG A 409 9.48 -16.41 -1.74
CA ARG A 409 10.34 -15.21 -1.77
C ARG A 409 10.06 -14.28 -0.59
N GLY A 410 8.79 -14.05 -0.25
CA GLY A 410 8.39 -13.24 0.89
C GLY A 410 8.94 -13.77 2.21
N THR A 411 8.90 -15.10 2.39
CA THR A 411 9.43 -15.80 3.57
C THR A 411 10.95 -15.64 3.65
N ILE A 412 11.67 -15.82 2.53
CA ILE A 412 13.12 -15.65 2.46
C ILE A 412 13.52 -14.19 2.76
N ILE A 413 12.76 -13.23 2.24
CA ILE A 413 12.97 -11.80 2.52
C ILE A 413 12.74 -11.48 4.00
N ASP A 414 11.67 -11.98 4.60
CA ASP A 414 11.39 -11.78 6.03
C ASP A 414 12.51 -12.37 6.90
N ASP A 415 13.01 -13.55 6.54
CA ASP A 415 14.16 -14.16 7.23
C ASP A 415 15.44 -13.33 7.07
N GLY A 416 15.78 -12.93 5.83
CA GLY A 416 16.94 -12.09 5.55
C GLY A 416 16.91 -10.75 6.31
N LEU A 417 15.73 -10.15 6.43
CA LEU A 417 15.53 -8.93 7.23
C LEU A 417 15.64 -9.19 8.73
N ALA A 418 15.10 -10.32 9.23
CA ALA A 418 15.22 -10.72 10.62
C ALA A 418 16.70 -10.96 11.00
N ARG A 419 17.50 -11.56 10.12
CA ARG A 419 18.95 -11.72 10.30
C ARG A 419 19.68 -10.40 10.41
N LEU A 420 19.42 -9.48 9.49
CA LEU A 420 20.02 -8.15 9.55
C LEU A 420 19.68 -7.45 10.87
N ALA A 421 18.49 -7.69 11.42
CA ALA A 421 18.11 -7.19 12.74
C ALA A 421 18.87 -7.88 13.88
N LEU A 422 19.08 -9.21 13.81
CA LEU A 422 19.86 -9.96 14.81
C LEU A 422 21.32 -9.50 14.83
N ILE A 423 21.97 -9.40 13.67
CA ILE A 423 23.37 -8.96 13.58
C ILE A 423 23.50 -7.50 14.05
N GLY A 424 22.51 -6.66 13.75
CA GLY A 424 22.45 -5.29 14.24
C GLY A 424 22.29 -5.14 15.76
N ARG A 425 21.70 -6.13 16.45
CA ARG A 425 21.48 -6.11 17.91
C ARG A 425 22.63 -6.75 18.70
N GLY A 426 23.14 -7.89 18.22
CA GLY A 426 24.14 -8.69 18.93
C GLY A 426 25.59 -8.25 18.71
N GLY A 427 25.84 -7.37 17.72
CA GLY A 427 27.19 -7.12 17.23
C GLY A 427 27.74 -8.34 16.47
N SER A 428 28.76 -8.14 15.63
CA SER A 428 29.35 -9.18 14.78
C SER A 428 30.21 -10.21 15.55
N SER A 429 30.06 -10.29 16.87
CA SER A 429 30.96 -11.06 17.75
C SER A 429 30.40 -12.44 18.14
N SER A 430 29.09 -12.69 18.02
CA SER A 430 28.50 -13.99 18.39
C SER A 430 28.51 -14.98 17.23
N ALA A 431 28.79 -16.26 17.51
CA ALA A 431 28.71 -17.33 16.50
C ALA A 431 27.31 -17.50 15.89
N GLU A 432 26.24 -17.03 16.56
CA GLU A 432 24.86 -17.04 16.04
C GLU A 432 24.74 -16.26 14.72
N CYS A 433 25.54 -15.21 14.51
CA CYS A 433 25.50 -14.42 13.27
C CYS A 433 25.92 -15.23 12.03
N MET A 434 26.60 -16.36 12.23
CA MET A 434 27.01 -17.26 11.15
C MET A 434 26.07 -18.45 10.99
N SER A 435 24.97 -18.57 11.73
CA SER A 435 24.08 -19.73 11.65
C SER A 435 23.34 -19.85 10.29
N PRO A 436 23.10 -21.07 9.74
CA PRO A 436 22.21 -21.29 8.60
C PRO A 436 20.76 -20.86 8.88
N ILE A 437 19.93 -20.64 7.84
CA ILE A 437 18.49 -20.40 8.03
C ILE A 437 17.87 -21.73 8.39
N SER A 438 17.30 -21.83 9.59
CA SER A 438 16.39 -22.94 9.86
C SER A 438 15.05 -22.57 9.25
N PRO A 439 14.56 -23.27 8.21
CA PRO A 439 13.21 -23.08 7.74
C PRO A 439 12.26 -23.63 8.83
N GLY A 440 11.85 -22.75 9.75
CA GLY A 440 10.78 -23.04 10.72
C GLY A 440 11.18 -23.26 12.19
N GLY A 441 12.42 -22.98 12.62
CA GLY A 441 12.88 -23.38 13.96
C GLY A 441 12.83 -22.34 15.09
N GLY A 442 12.98 -21.05 14.82
CA GLY A 442 13.33 -20.08 15.89
C GLY A 442 12.51 -18.81 15.87
N SER A 443 11.51 -18.73 16.76
CA SER A 443 11.10 -17.48 17.43
C SER A 443 10.96 -16.20 16.60
N SER A 444 10.40 -16.26 15.39
CA SER A 444 9.49 -15.16 15.05
C SER A 444 8.42 -15.18 16.14
N PRO A 445 8.11 -14.04 16.81
CA PRO A 445 7.00 -13.99 17.75
C PRO A 445 5.86 -14.64 17.02
N SER A 446 5.29 -15.66 17.64
CA SER A 446 4.12 -16.37 17.19
C SER A 446 2.99 -15.36 17.04
N TYR A 447 3.02 -14.57 15.98
CA TYR A 447 1.83 -14.18 15.29
C TYR A 447 1.21 -15.50 14.97
N ARG A 448 0.24 -15.85 15.84
CA ARG A 448 -0.68 -16.94 15.67
C ARG A 448 -0.88 -17.08 14.17
N ARG A 449 -0.26 -18.11 13.61
CA ARG A 449 -0.86 -18.89 12.53
C ARG A 449 -2.10 -19.54 13.17
N GLU A 450 -3.03 -18.70 13.63
CA GLU A 450 -4.41 -19.08 13.76
C GLU A 450 -4.70 -19.75 12.44
N ARG A 451 -5.30 -20.94 12.52
CA ARG A 451 -5.81 -21.71 11.39
C ARG A 451 -6.84 -20.88 10.63
N ALA A 452 -6.42 -19.78 10.01
CA ALA A 452 -7.05 -19.22 8.86
C ALA A 452 -7.03 -20.39 7.89
N VAL A 453 -8.21 -20.99 7.71
CA VAL A 453 -8.50 -21.94 6.65
C VAL A 453 -7.71 -21.48 5.44
N ASP A 454 -6.88 -22.37 4.91
CA ASP A 454 -5.83 -22.12 3.92
C ASP A 454 -6.45 -21.61 2.61
N GLN A 455 -6.93 -20.37 2.65
CA GLN A 455 -7.53 -19.69 1.53
C GLN A 455 -6.36 -19.23 0.68
N GLY A 456 -5.90 -20.12 -0.21
CA GLY A 456 -4.75 -19.88 -1.07
C GLY A 456 -4.77 -18.49 -1.71
N PRO A 457 -3.62 -17.96 -2.16
CA PRO A 457 -3.40 -16.54 -2.47
C PRO A 457 -4.41 -15.90 -3.44
N CYS A 458 -5.11 -16.70 -4.24
CA CYS A 458 -6.21 -16.25 -5.11
C CYS A 458 -7.47 -15.81 -4.36
N SER A 459 -7.67 -16.20 -3.10
CA SER A 459 -8.83 -15.85 -2.27
C SER A 459 -8.99 -14.34 -2.06
N LYS A 460 -7.86 -13.64 -2.05
CA LYS A 460 -7.77 -12.18 -1.94
C LYS A 460 -7.94 -11.47 -3.27
N LEU A 461 -7.86 -12.17 -4.40
CA LEU A 461 -7.98 -11.55 -5.72
C LEU A 461 -9.45 -11.53 -6.16
N LEU A 462 -9.82 -10.47 -6.89
CA LEU A 462 -11.15 -10.37 -7.49
C LEU A 462 -11.12 -10.70 -8.99
N PRO A 463 -12.27 -11.11 -9.57
CA PRO A 463 -12.40 -11.26 -11.02
C PRO A 463 -12.05 -9.98 -11.79
N SER A 464 -12.29 -8.80 -11.23
CA SER A 464 -11.84 -7.53 -11.81
C SER A 464 -10.36 -7.27 -11.48
N THR A 465 -9.57 -6.89 -12.47
CA THR A 465 -8.17 -6.50 -12.32
C THR A 465 -8.02 -5.26 -11.44
N GLY A 466 -6.95 -5.16 -10.66
CA GLY A 466 -6.68 -3.98 -9.84
C GLY A 466 -7.32 -3.99 -8.44
N TYR A 467 -8.08 -5.03 -8.08
CA TYR A 467 -8.82 -5.11 -6.82
C TYR A 467 -8.50 -6.34 -5.97
N ILE A 468 -8.53 -6.16 -4.65
CA ILE A 468 -8.30 -7.19 -3.64
C ILE A 468 -9.38 -7.20 -2.54
N ARG A 469 -9.78 -8.40 -2.11
CA ARG A 469 -10.70 -8.64 -0.99
C ARG A 469 -9.93 -8.68 0.35
N LYS A 470 -10.47 -8.09 1.42
CA LYS A 470 -9.96 -8.25 2.79
C LYS A 470 -10.46 -9.58 3.39
N ASP A 471 -9.68 -10.20 4.26
CA ASP A 471 -9.94 -11.55 4.80
C ASP A 471 -11.16 -11.67 5.75
N ARG A 472 -11.93 -10.60 6.01
CA ARG A 472 -12.98 -10.57 7.06
C ARG A 472 -14.17 -9.65 6.75
N ALA A 473 -15.01 -9.95 5.76
CA ALA A 473 -16.37 -9.40 5.73
C ALA A 473 -17.27 -10.22 6.66
N TYR A 474 -17.58 -9.66 7.82
CA TYR A 474 -18.81 -10.04 8.50
C TYR A 474 -19.97 -9.40 7.75
N GLY A 475 -20.77 -10.26 7.10
CA GLY A 475 -21.77 -9.85 6.14
C GLY A 475 -22.85 -8.90 6.68
N LYS A 476 -23.50 -8.22 5.73
CA LYS A 476 -24.94 -7.94 5.67
C LYS A 476 -25.23 -7.29 4.31
N GLY A 477 -25.40 -8.13 3.29
CA GLY A 477 -25.78 -7.73 1.95
C GLY A 477 -25.40 -8.79 0.94
N ILE A 478 -26.40 -9.39 0.29
CA ILE A 478 -26.18 -10.27 -0.87
C ILE A 478 -26.72 -9.51 -2.08
N PHE A 479 -25.81 -9.04 -2.93
CA PHE A 479 -26.16 -8.49 -4.22
C PHE A 479 -26.45 -9.63 -5.20
N THR A 480 -27.54 -9.52 -5.96
CA THR A 480 -27.82 -10.42 -7.08
C THR A 480 -27.53 -9.68 -8.38
N CYS A 481 -26.56 -10.15 -9.14
CA CYS A 481 -26.18 -9.51 -10.40
C CYS A 481 -27.34 -9.56 -11.41
N PRO A 482 -27.78 -8.43 -11.99
CA PRO A 482 -28.90 -8.45 -12.94
C PRO A 482 -28.58 -9.19 -14.24
N ILE A 483 -27.30 -9.35 -14.59
CA ILE A 483 -26.84 -9.99 -15.83
C ILE A 483 -26.73 -11.51 -15.66
N CYS A 484 -25.88 -11.98 -14.76
CA CYS A 484 -25.63 -13.41 -14.56
C CYS A 484 -26.41 -14.03 -13.41
N GLN A 485 -27.21 -13.25 -12.66
CA GLN A 485 -27.99 -13.69 -11.49
C GLN A 485 -27.13 -14.34 -10.38
N ALA A 486 -25.81 -14.12 -10.41
CA ALA A 486 -24.91 -14.58 -9.35
C ALA A 486 -25.16 -13.76 -8.09
N ARG A 487 -25.18 -14.46 -6.95
CA ARG A 487 -25.30 -13.86 -5.62
C ARG A 487 -23.91 -13.72 -5.00
N GLY A 488 -23.59 -12.53 -4.49
CA GLY A 488 -22.30 -12.28 -3.85
C GLY A 488 -22.29 -11.00 -3.01
N PRO A 489 -21.25 -10.82 -2.18
CA PRO A 489 -21.08 -9.61 -1.36
C PRO A 489 -20.50 -8.44 -2.16
N ASP A 490 -19.93 -8.71 -3.34
CA ASP A 490 -19.25 -7.73 -4.17
C ASP A 490 -20.18 -7.24 -5.27
N ILE A 491 -20.17 -5.93 -5.47
CA ILE A 491 -20.92 -5.22 -6.49
C ILE A 491 -19.97 -4.35 -7.32
N THR A 492 -20.30 -4.10 -8.56
CA THR A 492 -19.49 -3.25 -9.44
C THR A 492 -20.37 -2.17 -10.04
N VAL A 493 -19.98 -0.92 -9.78
CA VAL A 493 -20.52 0.26 -10.44
C VAL A 493 -19.71 0.49 -11.70
N LEU A 494 -20.40 0.56 -12.83
CA LEU A 494 -19.77 0.80 -14.12
C LEU A 494 -19.64 2.31 -14.34
N LEU A 495 -18.51 2.74 -14.90
CA LEU A 495 -18.26 4.13 -15.22
C LEU A 495 -18.37 4.36 -16.73
N LYS A 496 -19.17 5.35 -17.13
CA LYS A 496 -19.40 5.79 -18.50
C LYS A 496 -18.66 7.09 -18.79
N CYS A 497 -18.27 7.31 -20.05
CA CYS A 497 -17.83 8.63 -20.48
C CYS A 497 -18.96 9.65 -20.31
N PRO A 498 -18.63 10.91 -19.98
CA PRO A 498 -19.61 11.99 -20.04
C PRO A 498 -20.28 12.09 -21.43
N PRO A 499 -21.52 12.58 -21.51
CA PRO A 499 -22.19 12.80 -22.77
C PRO A 499 -21.34 13.67 -23.72
N LYS A 500 -21.15 13.18 -24.96
CA LYS A 500 -20.37 13.92 -25.96
C LYS A 500 -21.15 15.13 -26.46
N GLY A 501 -20.45 16.24 -26.68
CA GLY A 501 -21.02 17.45 -27.29
C GLY A 501 -21.72 18.41 -26.31
N THR A 502 -21.75 18.08 -25.02
CA THR A 502 -22.18 19.00 -23.97
C THR A 502 -20.97 19.52 -23.20
N SER A 503 -20.83 20.84 -23.10
CA SER A 503 -19.83 21.49 -22.26
C SER A 503 -20.50 22.61 -21.49
N THR A 504 -20.39 22.56 -20.17
CA THR A 504 -20.82 23.60 -19.26
C THR A 504 -19.78 24.72 -19.28
N PRO A 505 -20.18 25.98 -19.54
CA PRO A 505 -19.26 27.11 -19.47
C PRO A 505 -18.55 27.19 -18.11
N GLY A 506 -17.22 27.32 -18.12
CA GLY A 506 -16.41 27.41 -16.90
C GLY A 506 -16.09 26.07 -16.23
N PHE A 507 -16.60 24.94 -16.72
CA PHE A 507 -16.21 23.62 -16.21
C PHE A 507 -14.77 23.27 -16.66
N PRO A 508 -13.95 22.62 -15.81
CA PRO A 508 -12.57 22.27 -16.15
C PRO A 508 -12.45 21.48 -17.47
N PRO A 509 -11.60 21.93 -18.43
CA PRO A 509 -11.42 21.22 -19.70
C PRO A 509 -10.62 19.91 -19.51
N PRO A 510 -10.71 18.94 -20.45
CA PRO A 510 -9.95 17.70 -20.37
C PRO A 510 -8.47 17.95 -20.08
N HIS A 511 -7.87 17.12 -19.23
CA HIS A 511 -6.47 17.15 -18.84
C HIS A 511 -5.99 18.42 -18.13
N SER A 512 -6.89 19.32 -17.72
CA SER A 512 -6.49 20.56 -17.04
C SER A 512 -5.96 20.36 -15.63
N ARG A 513 -6.28 19.22 -14.98
CA ARG A 513 -5.91 18.95 -13.58
C ARG A 513 -6.29 20.12 -12.65
N ALA A 514 -7.48 20.68 -12.85
CA ALA A 514 -7.91 21.87 -12.14
C ALA A 514 -8.05 21.55 -10.64
N ASP A 515 -7.43 22.39 -9.83
CA ASP A 515 -7.70 22.47 -8.40
C ASP A 515 -9.04 23.20 -8.20
N VAL A 516 -9.92 22.61 -7.40
CA VAL A 516 -11.32 23.04 -7.31
C VAL A 516 -11.67 23.33 -5.86
N ALA A 517 -12.02 24.58 -5.58
CA ALA A 517 -12.28 25.06 -4.22
C ALA A 517 -13.43 24.31 -3.52
N PHE A 518 -14.43 23.85 -4.28
CA PHE A 518 -15.60 23.14 -3.75
C PHE A 518 -15.88 21.85 -4.53
N PRO A 519 -15.11 20.77 -4.29
CA PRO A 519 -15.17 19.55 -5.11
C PRO A 519 -16.56 18.90 -5.18
N PHE A 520 -17.32 18.88 -4.07
CA PHE A 520 -18.65 18.24 -4.04
C PHE A 520 -19.71 18.96 -4.90
N ALA A 521 -19.54 20.26 -5.13
CA ALA A 521 -20.45 21.05 -5.98
C ALA A 521 -20.39 20.60 -7.44
N LEU A 522 -19.33 19.89 -7.85
CA LEU A 522 -19.18 19.46 -9.24
C LEU A 522 -20.09 18.29 -9.62
N SER A 523 -20.78 17.67 -8.66
CA SER A 523 -21.60 16.48 -8.89
C SER A 523 -22.85 16.68 -9.76
N GLY A 524 -23.32 17.93 -9.90
CA GLY A 524 -24.51 18.27 -10.68
C GLY A 524 -24.27 18.52 -12.17
N PHE A 525 -23.01 18.56 -12.62
CA PHE A 525 -22.66 18.89 -14.00
C PHE A 525 -22.76 17.67 -14.92
N VAL A 526 -23.04 17.91 -16.20
CA VAL A 526 -23.14 16.83 -17.20
C VAL A 526 -21.80 16.12 -17.43
N GLU A 527 -20.68 16.85 -17.25
CA GLU A 527 -19.32 16.31 -17.31
C GLU A 527 -19.00 15.31 -16.19
N THR A 528 -19.77 15.34 -15.10
CA THR A 528 -19.58 14.44 -13.97
C THR A 528 -20.64 13.34 -13.92
N ASP A 529 -21.55 13.27 -14.89
CA ASP A 529 -22.46 12.14 -15.10
C ASP A 529 -21.72 10.93 -15.67
N ILE A 530 -20.86 10.33 -14.85
CA ILE A 530 -19.99 9.22 -15.23
C ILE A 530 -20.41 7.88 -14.63
N VAL A 531 -21.48 7.84 -13.83
CA VAL A 531 -21.99 6.59 -13.25
C VAL A 531 -23.05 6.01 -14.17
N SER A 532 -22.90 4.73 -14.51
CA SER A 532 -23.92 3.99 -15.27
C SER A 532 -25.04 3.53 -14.34
N ASP A 533 -26.27 3.51 -14.86
CA ASP A 533 -27.43 2.94 -14.15
C ASP A 533 -27.36 1.41 -14.02
N LEU A 534 -26.48 0.76 -14.81
CA LEU A 534 -26.23 -0.66 -14.74
C LEU A 534 -25.15 -0.97 -13.69
N THR A 535 -25.51 -1.76 -12.70
CA THR A 535 -24.57 -2.39 -11.75
C THR A 535 -24.52 -3.90 -11.98
N CYS A 536 -23.38 -4.52 -11.71
CA CYS A 536 -23.21 -5.97 -11.93
C CYS A 536 -22.18 -6.58 -11.00
N CYS A 537 -21.97 -7.89 -11.06
CA CYS A 537 -20.90 -8.53 -10.29
C CYS A 537 -19.53 -8.24 -10.93
N PRO A 538 -18.42 -8.40 -10.18
CA PRO A 538 -17.07 -8.17 -10.71
C PRO A 538 -16.79 -8.96 -12.00
N ALA A 539 -17.22 -10.23 -12.07
CA ALA A 539 -16.98 -11.07 -13.23
C ALA A 539 -17.67 -10.54 -14.50
N CYS A 540 -18.94 -10.12 -14.44
CA CYS A 540 -19.61 -9.51 -15.58
C CYS A 540 -18.95 -8.18 -15.98
N SER A 541 -18.56 -7.36 -15.00
CA SER A 541 -18.01 -6.02 -15.26
C SER A 541 -16.79 -6.02 -16.18
N VAL A 542 -15.92 -7.02 -16.04
CA VAL A 542 -14.73 -7.21 -16.89
C VAL A 542 -15.14 -7.34 -18.35
N HIS A 543 -16.12 -8.18 -18.64
CA HIS A 543 -16.54 -8.43 -20.02
C HIS A 543 -17.41 -7.30 -20.59
N ILE A 544 -18.15 -6.57 -19.75
CA ILE A 544 -18.87 -5.36 -20.19
C ILE A 544 -17.88 -4.28 -20.63
N LEU A 545 -16.74 -4.15 -19.96
CA LEU A 545 -15.69 -3.20 -20.35
C LEU A 545 -15.09 -3.54 -21.73
N TYR A 546 -15.09 -4.82 -22.13
CA TYR A 546 -14.58 -5.28 -23.42
C TYR A 546 -15.66 -5.46 -24.51
N ALA A 547 -16.93 -5.44 -24.13
CA ALA A 547 -18.07 -5.47 -25.04
C ALA A 547 -18.03 -4.26 -25.98
N SER A 548 -17.70 -4.50 -27.24
CA SER A 548 -17.47 -3.44 -28.23
C SER A 548 -18.79 -2.81 -28.69
N ASP A 549 -18.89 -1.48 -28.54
CA ASP A 549 -19.84 -0.53 -29.18
C ASP A 549 -21.35 -0.88 -29.14
N PRO A 550 -22.23 0.07 -28.76
CA PRO A 550 -21.99 1.49 -28.58
C PRO A 550 -21.87 1.92 -27.11
N HIS A 551 -21.48 1.01 -26.21
CA HIS A 551 -21.51 1.35 -24.79
C HIS A 551 -20.38 2.31 -24.40
N PRO A 552 -20.69 3.49 -23.84
CA PRO A 552 -19.68 4.46 -23.40
C PRO A 552 -18.99 4.02 -22.10
N ILE A 553 -19.09 2.76 -21.68
CA ILE A 553 -18.47 2.27 -20.45
C ILE A 553 -16.96 2.22 -20.65
N VAL A 554 -16.26 3.06 -19.91
CA VAL A 554 -14.82 3.19 -19.99
C VAL A 554 -14.12 2.75 -18.72
N GLY A 555 -14.83 2.60 -17.60
CA GLY A 555 -14.23 2.16 -16.34
C GLY A 555 -15.15 1.31 -15.49
N VAL A 556 -14.59 0.72 -14.44
CA VAL A 556 -15.33 -0.07 -13.45
C VAL A 556 -14.84 0.30 -12.05
N LEU A 557 -15.74 0.29 -11.09
CA LEU A 557 -15.44 0.45 -9.67
C LEU A 557 -16.09 -0.68 -8.91
N VAL A 558 -15.26 -1.56 -8.36
CA VAL A 558 -15.76 -2.66 -7.54
C VAL A 558 -15.93 -2.16 -6.12
N PHE A 559 -17.16 -2.26 -5.61
CA PHE A 559 -17.53 -2.02 -4.23
C PHE A 559 -17.91 -3.36 -3.57
N GLY A 560 -17.75 -3.44 -2.27
CA GLY A 560 -18.01 -4.65 -1.49
C GLY A 560 -17.61 -4.33 -0.07
N TRP A 561 -18.25 -4.97 0.92
CA TRP A 561 -18.08 -4.62 2.33
C TRP A 561 -16.61 -4.65 2.80
N ASP A 562 -15.76 -5.40 2.10
CA ASP A 562 -14.32 -5.54 2.34
C ASP A 562 -13.42 -4.61 1.53
N LEU A 563 -13.97 -3.86 0.57
CA LEU A 563 -13.24 -2.97 -0.32
C LEU A 563 -13.19 -1.55 0.26
N SER A 564 -12.78 -1.42 1.52
CA SER A 564 -12.67 -0.12 2.16
C SER A 564 -11.69 0.79 1.39
N PRO A 565 -12.01 2.10 1.23
CA PRO A 565 -11.10 3.13 0.74
C PRO A 565 -9.72 3.16 1.41
N THR A 566 -9.60 2.60 2.63
CA THR A 566 -8.32 2.45 3.34
C THR A 566 -7.35 1.47 2.68
N ASN A 567 -7.84 0.60 1.78
CA ASN A 567 -6.97 -0.29 1.03
C ASN A 567 -6.31 0.49 -0.11
N THR A 568 -5.01 0.79 0.05
CA THR A 568 -4.25 1.61 -0.89
C THR A 568 -4.20 1.04 -2.31
N ILE A 569 -4.31 -0.28 -2.48
CA ILE A 569 -4.37 -0.91 -3.82
C ILE A 569 -5.71 -0.62 -4.48
N ASN A 570 -6.81 -0.90 -3.79
CA ASN A 570 -8.16 -0.65 -4.31
C ASN A 570 -8.40 0.84 -4.56
N GLN A 571 -7.97 1.70 -3.62
CA GLN A 571 -8.08 3.15 -3.73
C GLN A 571 -7.31 3.66 -4.95
N ARG A 572 -6.06 3.22 -5.16
CA ARG A 572 -5.28 3.61 -6.35
C ARG A 572 -5.99 3.22 -7.64
N THR A 573 -6.53 2.00 -7.72
CA THR A 573 -7.27 1.54 -8.90
C THR A 573 -8.56 2.32 -9.10
N TRP A 574 -9.32 2.62 -8.04
CA TRP A 574 -10.50 3.47 -8.12
C TRP A 574 -10.16 4.87 -8.63
N MET A 575 -9.19 5.53 -7.99
CA MET A 575 -8.79 6.89 -8.35
C MET A 575 -8.29 6.96 -9.79
N SER A 576 -7.50 5.98 -10.23
CA SER A 576 -7.06 5.90 -11.62
C SER A 576 -8.22 5.72 -12.60
N ASN A 577 -9.23 4.90 -12.26
CA ASN A 577 -10.41 4.74 -13.10
C ASN A 577 -11.26 6.02 -13.15
N ILE A 578 -11.54 6.64 -12.01
CA ILE A 578 -12.31 7.90 -11.93
C ILE A 578 -11.59 8.99 -12.72
N ASP A 579 -10.29 9.14 -12.53
CA ASP A 579 -9.47 10.14 -13.20
C ASP A 579 -9.51 9.98 -14.72
N ARG A 580 -9.41 8.73 -15.18
CA ARG A 580 -9.50 8.39 -16.60
C ARG A 580 -10.86 8.72 -17.19
N VAL A 581 -11.96 8.44 -16.47
CA VAL A 581 -13.32 8.72 -16.95
C VAL A 581 -13.64 10.22 -16.92
N LEU A 582 -13.09 10.96 -15.95
CA LEU A 582 -13.12 12.42 -15.90
C LEU A 582 -12.05 13.06 -16.80
N GLU A 583 -11.36 12.29 -17.64
CA GLU A 583 -10.36 12.77 -18.61
C GLU A 583 -9.25 13.63 -17.97
N GLY A 584 -8.88 13.40 -16.70
CA GLY A 584 -7.88 14.20 -16.00
C GLY A 584 -8.25 15.67 -15.80
N ARG A 585 -9.55 16.01 -15.79
CA ARG A 585 -10.06 17.37 -15.58
C ARG A 585 -9.76 17.91 -14.19
N ILE A 586 -9.80 17.05 -13.18
CA ILE A 586 -9.73 17.40 -11.77
C ILE A 586 -8.36 16.99 -11.20
N ALA A 587 -7.84 17.80 -10.27
CA ALA A 587 -6.65 17.45 -9.49
C ALA A 587 -6.88 16.16 -8.66
N THR A 588 -5.81 15.40 -8.41
CA THR A 588 -5.92 14.04 -7.84
C THR A 588 -6.37 14.04 -6.38
N ASP A 589 -6.01 15.08 -5.64
CA ASP A 589 -6.42 15.38 -4.26
C ASP A 589 -7.92 15.66 -4.13
N CYS A 590 -8.53 16.37 -5.08
CA CYS A 590 -9.98 16.65 -5.06
C CYS A 590 -10.83 15.47 -5.59
N LEU A 591 -10.24 14.55 -6.34
CA LEU A 591 -10.95 13.55 -7.14
C LEU A 591 -11.88 12.65 -6.31
N LEU A 592 -11.46 12.27 -5.10
CA LEU A 592 -12.27 11.43 -4.22
C LEU A 592 -13.55 12.15 -3.74
N GLN A 593 -13.43 13.44 -3.43
CA GLN A 593 -14.54 14.28 -2.99
C GLN A 593 -15.53 14.54 -4.13
N VAL A 594 -15.02 14.85 -5.33
CA VAL A 594 -15.85 14.97 -6.54
C VAL A 594 -16.62 13.68 -6.79
N PHE A 595 -15.93 12.53 -6.78
CA PHE A 595 -16.57 11.25 -7.04
C PHE A 595 -17.62 10.86 -5.99
N PHE A 596 -17.38 11.21 -4.73
CA PHE A 596 -18.37 11.04 -3.67
C PHE A 596 -19.65 11.85 -3.94
N GLY A 597 -19.51 13.10 -4.38
CA GLY A 597 -20.63 13.91 -4.84
C GLY A 597 -21.34 13.26 -6.04
N ILE A 598 -20.59 12.74 -7.01
CA ILE A 598 -21.16 12.04 -8.18
C ILE A 598 -22.01 10.84 -7.75
N LEU A 599 -21.55 10.04 -6.80
CA LEU A 599 -22.32 8.92 -6.27
C LEU A 599 -23.63 9.38 -5.61
N PHE A 600 -23.58 10.49 -4.86
CA PHE A 600 -24.77 11.10 -4.26
C PHE A 600 -25.78 11.54 -5.33
N ALA A 601 -25.33 12.28 -6.34
CA ALA A 601 -26.17 12.74 -7.44
C ALA A 601 -26.76 11.56 -8.24
N ALA A 602 -25.97 10.51 -8.48
CA ALA A 602 -26.43 9.30 -9.15
C ALA A 602 -27.50 8.56 -8.34
N GLN A 603 -27.33 8.46 -7.02
CA GLN A 603 -28.32 7.88 -6.12
C GLN A 603 -29.64 8.65 -6.13
N GLU A 604 -29.60 9.99 -6.14
CA GLU A 604 -30.80 10.82 -6.18
C GLU A 604 -31.59 10.65 -7.48
N ARG A 605 -30.89 10.49 -8.61
CA ARG A 605 -31.55 10.15 -9.88
C ARG A 605 -32.24 8.79 -9.82
N ASP A 606 -31.58 7.79 -9.23
CA ASP A 606 -32.12 6.43 -9.10
C ASP A 606 -33.45 6.42 -8.33
N LYS A 607 -33.52 7.12 -7.19
CA LYS A 607 -34.76 7.23 -6.40
C LYS A 607 -35.92 7.87 -7.15
N SER A 608 -35.64 8.83 -8.03
CA SER A 608 -36.68 9.52 -8.80
C SER A 608 -37.38 8.62 -9.84
N THR A 609 -36.81 7.45 -10.13
CA THR A 609 -37.31 6.55 -11.18
C THR A 609 -38.30 5.47 -10.68
N ASP A 610 -38.73 5.51 -9.42
CA ASP A 610 -39.82 4.70 -8.84
C ASP A 610 -39.65 3.16 -9.03
N THR A 611 -38.43 2.71 -9.32
CA THR A 611 -38.15 1.29 -9.50
C THR A 611 -37.88 0.66 -8.13
N ASN A 612 -38.66 -0.36 -7.77
CA ASN A 612 -38.69 -1.08 -6.48
C ASN A 612 -37.38 -1.81 -6.08
N PHE A 613 -36.20 -1.32 -6.45
CA PHE A 613 -34.93 -1.97 -6.10
C PHE A 613 -34.56 -1.70 -4.64
N ALA A 614 -34.46 -2.79 -3.86
CA ALA A 614 -33.88 -2.84 -2.53
C ALA A 614 -32.51 -2.12 -2.49
N ILE A 615 -32.28 -1.28 -1.47
CA ILE A 615 -31.05 -0.50 -1.18
C ILE A 615 -30.16 -0.35 -2.41
N SER A 616 -30.33 0.76 -3.13
CA SER A 616 -29.55 1.05 -4.33
C SER A 616 -28.07 0.72 -4.07
N PRO A 617 -27.46 -0.16 -4.87
CA PRO A 617 -26.01 -0.37 -4.96
C PRO A 617 -25.15 0.88 -4.71
N LEU A 618 -25.63 2.02 -5.21
CA LEU A 618 -25.00 3.32 -5.08
C LEU A 618 -25.08 3.87 -3.66
N LEU A 619 -26.20 3.67 -2.96
CA LEU A 619 -26.34 4.03 -1.54
C LEU A 619 -25.34 3.26 -0.68
N LEU A 620 -25.16 1.95 -0.93
CA LEU A 620 -24.18 1.15 -0.20
C LEU A 620 -22.74 1.63 -0.48
N ALA A 621 -22.40 1.84 -1.75
CA ALA A 621 -21.10 2.38 -2.15
C ALA A 621 -20.83 3.75 -1.49
N TRP A 622 -21.84 4.63 -1.50
CA TRP A 622 -21.77 5.94 -0.89
C TRP A 622 -21.59 5.87 0.64
N GLN A 623 -22.38 5.06 1.35
CA GLN A 623 -22.24 4.88 2.80
C GLN A 623 -20.86 4.37 3.21
N MET A 624 -20.32 3.42 2.44
CA MET A 624 -18.98 2.87 2.67
C MET A 624 -17.87 3.90 2.45
N MET A 625 -18.02 4.77 1.45
CA MET A 625 -17.05 5.85 1.22
C MET A 625 -17.19 6.95 2.26
N ALA A 626 -18.41 7.27 2.70
CA ALA A 626 -18.70 8.32 3.67
C ALA A 626 -18.04 8.07 5.03
N SER A 627 -17.99 6.81 5.49
CA SER A 627 -17.38 6.46 6.77
C SER A 627 -15.86 6.66 6.81
N ASP A 628 -15.22 6.57 5.65
CA ASP A 628 -13.76 6.52 5.49
C ASP A 628 -13.19 7.79 4.83
N LEU A 629 -14.05 8.70 4.34
CA LEU A 629 -13.62 9.94 3.69
C LEU A 629 -12.99 10.88 4.73
N GLN A 630 -11.70 11.14 4.60
CA GLN A 630 -11.03 12.26 5.25
C GLN A 630 -11.14 13.49 4.35
N PHE A 631 -11.64 14.55 4.94
CA PHE A 631 -11.79 15.87 4.34
C PHE A 631 -10.56 16.66 4.73
N GLN A 632 -9.87 17.18 3.73
CA GLN A 632 -8.87 18.22 3.93
C GLN A 632 -9.57 19.55 3.70
N TYR A 633 -9.42 20.45 4.66
CA TYR A 633 -10.17 21.67 4.70
C TYR A 633 -9.29 22.79 5.27
N GLU A 634 -9.24 23.90 4.54
CA GLU A 634 -8.48 25.08 4.94
C GLU A 634 -9.46 26.18 5.34
N SER A 635 -9.39 26.61 6.60
CA SER A 635 -10.14 27.74 7.11
C SER A 635 -9.19 28.74 7.74
N GLY A 636 -9.00 29.88 7.06
CA GLY A 636 -8.01 30.89 7.43
C GLY A 636 -6.59 30.31 7.57
N ASN A 637 -6.00 30.41 8.78
CA ASN A 637 -4.66 29.89 9.09
C ASN A 637 -4.65 28.44 9.62
N HIS A 638 -5.79 27.75 9.59
CA HIS A 638 -5.92 26.41 10.13
C HIS A 638 -6.19 25.39 9.02
N HIS A 639 -5.26 24.44 8.86
CA HIS A 639 -5.42 23.27 8.02
C HIS A 639 -6.00 22.13 8.87
N TRP A 640 -7.23 21.74 8.56
CA TRP A 640 -7.93 20.66 9.23
C TRP A 640 -7.97 19.42 8.33
N THR A 641 -7.68 18.27 8.93
CA THR A 641 -7.86 16.96 8.29
C THR A 641 -8.70 16.09 9.23
N GLY A 642 -9.87 15.66 8.78
CA GLY A 642 -10.82 14.92 9.63
C GLY A 642 -11.96 14.31 8.83
N ARG A 643 -12.73 13.39 9.42
CA ARG A 643 -13.92 12.81 8.76
C ARG A 643 -15.05 13.83 8.66
N ALA A 644 -16.00 13.64 7.74
CA ALA A 644 -17.16 14.54 7.58
C ALA A 644 -17.90 14.77 8.89
N THR A 645 -18.06 13.68 9.67
CA THR A 645 -18.64 13.72 11.01
C THR A 645 -17.88 14.64 11.93
N GLU A 646 -16.55 14.54 11.95
CA GLU A 646 -15.68 15.31 12.84
C GLU A 646 -15.71 16.80 12.46
N ILE A 647 -15.72 17.12 11.16
CA ILE A 647 -15.84 18.51 10.68
C ILE A 647 -17.20 19.10 11.06
N VAL A 648 -18.30 18.39 10.77
CA VAL A 648 -19.64 18.89 11.09
C VAL A 648 -19.82 19.00 12.61
N GLU A 649 -19.42 18.00 13.40
CA GLU A 649 -19.46 18.04 14.86
C GLU A 649 -18.62 19.18 15.43
N HIS A 650 -17.42 19.40 14.89
CA HIS A 650 -16.55 20.48 15.32
C HIS A 650 -17.20 21.85 15.06
N HIS A 651 -17.69 22.12 13.84
CA HIS A 651 -18.35 23.38 13.53
C HIS A 651 -19.65 23.58 14.31
N MET A 652 -20.42 22.51 14.54
CA MET A 652 -21.60 22.57 15.40
C MET A 652 -21.22 22.86 16.87
N SER A 653 -20.07 22.36 17.34
CA SER A 653 -19.58 22.58 18.70
C SER A 653 -19.02 23.99 18.93
N MET A 654 -18.49 24.64 17.89
CA MET A 654 -17.97 26.02 17.98
C MET A 654 -19.08 27.09 17.97
N GLY A 655 -20.33 26.68 17.75
CA GLY A 655 -21.45 27.59 17.54
C GLY A 655 -21.41 28.20 16.14
N ILE A 656 -22.58 28.27 15.50
CA ILE A 656 -22.73 28.66 14.08
C ILE A 656 -22.34 30.14 13.84
N ALA A 657 -22.09 30.88 14.91
CA ALA A 657 -21.91 32.31 14.91
C ALA A 657 -20.47 32.81 14.91
N SER A 658 -19.49 31.89 14.93
CA SER A 658 -18.10 32.26 14.74
C SER A 658 -17.96 32.96 13.37
N PRO A 659 -17.54 34.24 13.34
CA PRO A 659 -17.14 34.89 12.10
C PRO A 659 -15.98 34.07 11.52
N GLY A 660 -16.17 33.46 10.35
CA GLY A 660 -15.23 32.51 9.78
C GLY A 660 -15.68 31.04 9.79
N CYS A 661 -16.98 30.75 9.97
CA CYS A 661 -17.51 29.42 9.68
C CYS A 661 -17.48 29.17 8.15
N ASP A 662 -16.29 28.89 7.63
CA ASP A 662 -16.04 28.65 6.20
C ASP A 662 -16.88 27.46 5.67
N PHE A 663 -17.42 26.63 6.57
CA PHE A 663 -18.31 25.51 6.24
C PHE A 663 -19.62 26.01 5.59
N LEU A 664 -20.12 27.17 6.00
CA LEU A 664 -21.30 27.80 5.41
C LEU A 664 -21.00 28.46 4.06
N ASN A 665 -19.72 28.73 3.74
CA ASN A 665 -19.30 29.28 2.45
C ASN A 665 -19.31 28.22 1.33
N HIS A 666 -19.49 26.94 1.66
CA HIS A 666 -19.67 25.90 0.64
C HIS A 666 -20.90 26.22 -0.23
N PRO A 667 -20.84 26.05 -1.56
CA PRO A 667 -22.03 26.07 -2.41
C PRO A 667 -23.08 25.11 -1.87
N ILE A 668 -24.36 25.46 -2.01
CA ILE A 668 -25.46 24.68 -1.45
C ILE A 668 -25.42 23.19 -1.84
N ASP A 669 -25.10 22.90 -3.10
CA ASP A 669 -24.88 21.53 -3.61
C ASP A 669 -23.80 20.79 -2.81
N SER A 670 -22.64 21.43 -2.60
CA SER A 670 -21.55 20.87 -1.82
C SER A 670 -21.93 20.67 -0.37
N PHE A 671 -22.64 21.63 0.22
CA PHE A 671 -23.04 21.60 1.61
C PHE A 671 -23.98 20.43 1.91
N VAL A 672 -24.98 20.23 1.04
CA VAL A 672 -25.95 19.13 1.20
C VAL A 672 -25.27 17.77 1.13
N VAL A 673 -24.32 17.58 0.20
CA VAL A 673 -23.54 16.33 0.13
C VAL A 673 -22.78 16.08 1.43
N ILE A 674 -22.11 17.09 1.98
CA ILE A 674 -21.33 16.96 3.24
C ILE A 674 -22.26 16.64 4.43
N ILE A 675 -23.38 17.35 4.57
CA ILE A 675 -24.35 17.10 5.64
C ILE A 675 -24.99 15.73 5.53
N CYS A 676 -25.31 15.29 4.31
CA CYS A 676 -25.85 13.95 4.09
C CYS A 676 -24.83 12.90 4.53
N ALA A 677 -23.56 13.05 4.12
CA ALA A 677 -22.45 12.15 4.44
C ALA A 677 -22.13 12.06 5.94
N SER A 678 -22.40 13.13 6.68
CA SER A 678 -22.15 13.16 8.11
C SER A 678 -23.10 12.22 8.87
N PHE A 679 -22.58 11.46 9.83
CA PHE A 679 -23.38 10.64 10.77
C PHE A 679 -23.90 11.45 11.97
N VAL A 680 -23.96 12.79 11.88
CA VAL A 680 -24.40 13.62 13.00
C VAL A 680 -25.90 13.44 13.29
N PRO A 681 -26.33 13.65 14.55
CA PRO A 681 -27.73 13.55 14.92
C PRO A 681 -28.64 14.42 14.04
N LYS A 682 -29.84 13.91 13.75
CA LYS A 682 -30.84 14.56 12.87
C LYS A 682 -31.06 16.04 13.19
N ALA A 683 -31.19 16.40 14.47
CA ALA A 683 -31.41 17.78 14.90
C ALA A 683 -30.27 18.74 14.50
N GLN A 684 -29.02 18.27 14.53
CA GLN A 684 -27.86 19.07 14.13
C GLN A 684 -27.82 19.27 12.61
N LYS A 685 -28.18 18.25 11.82
CA LYS A 685 -28.31 18.39 10.36
C LYS A 685 -29.35 19.44 9.98
N THR A 686 -30.49 19.46 10.65
CA THR A 686 -31.55 20.45 10.42
C THR A 686 -31.07 21.87 10.72
N ASN A 687 -30.40 22.08 11.85
CA ASN A 687 -29.83 23.39 12.19
C ASN A 687 -28.78 23.83 11.16
N ALA A 688 -27.90 22.91 10.73
CA ALA A 688 -26.89 23.18 9.72
C ALA A 688 -27.53 23.64 8.38
N LEU A 689 -28.54 22.91 7.91
CA LEU A 689 -29.27 23.22 6.69
C LEU A 689 -29.97 24.57 6.77
N PHE A 690 -30.64 24.86 7.89
CA PHE A 690 -31.28 26.15 8.12
C PHE A 690 -30.26 27.30 8.05
N CYS A 691 -29.12 27.15 8.74
CA CYS A 691 -28.10 28.19 8.73
C CYS A 691 -27.45 28.37 7.35
N ARG A 692 -27.26 27.30 6.57
CA ARG A 692 -26.80 27.43 5.19
C ARG A 692 -27.81 28.12 4.29
N LEU A 693 -29.10 27.82 4.45
CA LEU A 693 -30.18 28.48 3.72
C LEU A 693 -30.21 29.98 4.06
N ALA A 694 -30.16 30.31 5.34
CA ALA A 694 -30.07 31.69 5.79
C ALA A 694 -28.85 32.38 5.18
N PHE A 695 -27.67 31.74 5.21
CA PHE A 695 -26.46 32.26 4.58
C PHE A 695 -26.60 32.42 3.06
N HIS A 696 -27.31 31.52 2.38
CA HIS A 696 -27.56 31.63 0.94
C HIS A 696 -28.40 32.85 0.59
N VAL A 697 -29.44 33.13 1.39
CA VAL A 697 -30.25 34.34 1.24
C VAL A 697 -29.38 35.59 1.44
N ILE A 698 -28.49 35.57 2.43
CA ILE A 698 -27.50 36.64 2.65
C ILE A 698 -26.59 36.82 1.42
N GLU A 699 -25.98 35.75 0.92
CA GLU A 699 -25.12 35.77 -0.29
C GLU A 699 -25.86 36.32 -1.50
N TYR A 700 -27.05 35.79 -1.79
CA TYR A 700 -27.86 36.20 -2.93
C TYR A 700 -28.21 37.68 -2.85
N SER A 701 -28.61 38.11 -1.66
CA SER A 701 -29.05 39.48 -1.44
C SER A 701 -27.96 40.53 -1.57
N SER A 702 -26.72 40.17 -1.21
CA SER A 702 -25.55 41.03 -1.42
C SER A 702 -25.21 41.26 -2.90
N ASN A 703 -25.75 40.43 -3.79
CA ASN A 703 -25.59 40.53 -5.24
C ASN A 703 -26.80 41.17 -5.94
N LEU A 704 -27.84 41.57 -5.20
CA LEU A 704 -28.99 42.26 -5.78
C LEU A 704 -28.57 43.66 -6.26
N GLN A 705 -28.82 43.94 -7.54
CA GLN A 705 -28.53 45.24 -8.13
C GLN A 705 -29.51 46.33 -7.69
N ASN A 706 -30.67 45.95 -7.11
CA ASN A 706 -31.66 46.88 -6.59
C ASN A 706 -31.27 47.31 -5.16
N PRO A 707 -30.99 48.60 -4.92
CA PRO A 707 -30.55 49.09 -3.61
C PRO A 707 -31.60 48.93 -2.50
N GLU A 708 -32.90 48.93 -2.82
CA GLU A 708 -33.96 48.72 -1.81
C GLU A 708 -34.00 47.26 -1.34
N ASP A 709 -33.92 46.31 -2.28
CA ASP A 709 -33.85 44.89 -1.95
C ASP A 709 -32.54 44.54 -1.22
N ALA A 710 -31.44 45.19 -1.60
CA ALA A 710 -30.14 45.05 -0.92
C ALA A 710 -30.16 45.60 0.52
N GLN A 711 -30.93 46.67 0.79
CA GLN A 711 -31.06 47.23 2.14
C GLN A 711 -31.93 46.34 3.04
N VAL A 712 -33.11 45.92 2.58
CA VAL A 712 -34.00 45.00 3.33
C VAL A 712 -33.25 43.72 3.67
N ALA A 713 -32.50 43.22 2.70
CA ALA A 713 -31.62 42.11 2.93
C ALA A 713 -30.51 42.41 3.94
N ALA A 714 -29.80 43.53 3.86
CA ALA A 714 -28.74 43.86 4.81
C ALA A 714 -29.24 43.98 6.26
N GLU A 715 -30.45 44.51 6.46
CA GLU A 715 -31.13 44.55 7.76
C GLU A 715 -31.48 43.15 8.26
N PHE A 716 -32.03 42.32 7.38
CA PHE A 716 -32.31 40.91 7.66
C PHE A 716 -31.03 40.10 7.97
N CYS A 717 -29.95 40.34 7.23
CA CYS A 717 -28.63 39.75 7.46
C CYS A 717 -28.08 40.15 8.83
N THR A 718 -28.24 41.42 9.20
CA THR A 718 -27.77 41.96 10.50
C THR A 718 -28.54 41.32 11.65
N LEU A 719 -29.85 41.14 11.48
CA LEU A 719 -30.71 40.48 12.44
C LEU A 719 -30.36 38.99 12.57
N LEU A 720 -30.26 38.25 11.47
CA LEU A 720 -29.81 36.86 11.46
C LEU A 720 -28.46 36.70 12.15
N ARG A 721 -27.47 37.56 11.82
CA ARG A 721 -26.13 37.52 12.42
C ARG A 721 -26.18 37.77 13.93
N SER A 722 -27.00 38.70 14.42
CA SER A 722 -27.11 38.97 15.85
C SER A 722 -27.73 37.80 16.61
N GLN A 723 -28.76 37.17 16.05
CA GLN A 723 -29.41 36.02 16.67
C GLN A 723 -28.54 34.76 16.61
N MET A 724 -27.86 34.52 15.50
CA MET A 724 -26.85 33.46 15.40
C MET A 724 -25.76 33.66 16.46
N SER A 725 -25.28 34.90 16.68
CA SER A 725 -24.21 35.25 17.65
C SER A 725 -24.51 34.93 19.10
N ASN A 726 -25.78 34.75 19.45
CA ASN A 726 -26.20 34.40 20.81
C ASN A 726 -26.17 32.88 21.08
N GLY A 727 -25.76 32.06 20.11
CA GLY A 727 -25.72 30.59 20.27
C GLY A 727 -27.11 29.95 20.30
N GLU A 728 -28.10 30.66 19.81
CA GLU A 728 -29.51 30.25 19.81
C GLU A 728 -29.76 29.19 18.74
N SER A 729 -30.61 28.21 19.07
CA SER A 729 -31.10 27.23 18.10
C SER A 729 -31.90 27.93 16.98
N ALA A 730 -32.01 27.30 15.81
CA ALA A 730 -32.80 27.85 14.69
C ALA A 730 -34.21 28.29 15.10
N ASN A 731 -34.84 27.54 16.01
CA ASN A 731 -36.16 27.87 16.56
C ASN A 731 -36.13 29.13 17.45
N GLN A 732 -35.10 29.30 18.30
CA GLN A 732 -34.96 30.46 19.17
C GLN A 732 -34.67 31.74 18.38
N ILE A 733 -33.85 31.63 17.33
CA ILE A 733 -33.56 32.74 16.40
C ILE A 733 -34.85 33.23 15.74
N VAL A 734 -35.69 32.31 15.24
CA VAL A 734 -36.98 32.65 14.65
C VAL A 734 -37.88 33.33 15.68
N THR A 735 -37.98 32.79 16.89
CA THR A 735 -38.81 33.37 17.97
C THR A 735 -38.34 34.75 18.46
N ASN A 736 -37.04 35.03 18.48
CA ASN A 736 -36.52 36.33 18.94
C ASN A 736 -36.63 37.44 17.89
N ILE A 737 -36.65 37.08 16.60
CA ILE A 737 -36.99 37.99 15.49
C ILE A 737 -38.45 38.45 15.61
N GLU A 738 -39.35 37.56 16.01
CA GLU A 738 -40.79 37.83 16.19
C GLU A 738 -41.07 38.83 17.33
N LEU A 739 -40.32 38.76 18.44
CA LEU A 739 -40.59 39.54 19.66
C LEU A 739 -40.18 41.02 19.58
N ASN A 740 -39.18 41.38 18.77
CA ASN A 740 -38.58 42.72 18.80
C ASN A 740 -39.25 43.80 17.92
N HIS A 741 -40.27 43.44 17.12
CA HIS A 741 -40.79 44.36 16.09
C HIS A 741 -42.27 44.78 16.19
N CYS A 742 -43.06 44.34 17.17
CA CYS A 742 -44.53 44.53 17.19
C CYS A 742 -45.10 45.78 17.90
N ALA A 743 -44.84 47.04 17.48
CA ALA A 743 -45.46 48.24 18.10
C ALA A 743 -46.00 49.35 17.13
N GLY A 744 -47.31 49.33 16.78
CA GLY A 744 -48.09 50.52 16.31
C GLY A 744 -49.11 50.37 15.13
N SER A 745 -50.43 50.49 15.40
CA SER A 745 -51.65 51.03 14.65
C SER A 745 -51.84 50.93 13.11
N GLU A 746 -53.05 50.99 12.47
CA GLU A 746 -54.28 50.12 12.38
C GLU A 746 -54.97 50.12 10.92
N VAL A 747 -55.74 49.06 10.52
CA VAL A 747 -56.86 48.93 9.48
C VAL A 747 -56.58 48.32 8.03
N PRO A 748 -57.48 47.51 7.34
CA PRO A 748 -57.25 46.30 6.44
C PRO A 748 -57.52 46.43 4.89
N ILE A 749 -57.20 45.50 3.94
CA ILE A 749 -58.06 44.41 3.33
C ILE A 749 -57.33 43.59 2.18
N VAL A 750 -57.39 42.23 2.23
CA VAL A 750 -57.58 41.09 1.22
C VAL A 750 -56.55 40.69 0.10
N PRO A 751 -56.36 39.37 -0.22
CA PRO A 751 -55.07 38.74 -0.63
C PRO A 751 -54.97 38.02 -2.01
N PHE A 752 -53.74 37.68 -2.44
CA PHE A 752 -53.36 36.61 -3.40
C PHE A 752 -51.96 36.01 -3.09
N THR A 753 -51.76 34.73 -3.46
CA THR A 753 -50.68 33.80 -3.05
C THR A 753 -49.29 34.03 -3.66
N LEU A 754 -48.28 33.45 -3.01
CA LEU A 754 -46.90 33.93 -2.93
C LEU A 754 -45.81 32.98 -3.47
N LEU A 755 -46.10 31.69 -3.59
CA LEU A 755 -45.16 30.72 -4.15
C LEU A 755 -44.87 31.02 -5.64
N ASP A 756 -45.85 31.58 -6.34
CA ASP A 756 -45.69 32.13 -7.69
C ASP A 756 -44.85 33.41 -7.70
N LEU A 757 -44.81 34.18 -6.61
CA LEU A 757 -44.11 35.46 -6.55
C LEU A 757 -42.59 35.29 -6.31
N LEU A 758 -42.16 34.29 -5.53
CA LEU A 758 -40.73 33.99 -5.34
C LEU A 758 -40.08 33.42 -6.60
N VAL A 759 -40.84 32.66 -7.40
CA VAL A 759 -40.43 32.15 -8.72
C VAL A 759 -40.51 33.26 -9.79
N GLN A 760 -41.57 34.11 -9.77
CA GLN A 760 -41.70 35.24 -10.70
C GLN A 760 -40.69 36.38 -10.43
N ARG A 761 -40.23 36.57 -9.18
CA ARG A 761 -39.24 37.60 -8.80
C ARG A 761 -37.80 37.10 -8.69
N GLN A 762 -37.53 35.84 -9.04
CA GLN A 762 -36.18 35.25 -9.09
C GLN A 762 -35.39 35.31 -7.77
N LEU A 763 -36.02 35.28 -6.59
CA LEU A 763 -35.29 35.44 -5.31
C LEU A 763 -34.67 34.15 -4.76
N ILE A 764 -35.06 32.98 -5.28
CA ILE A 764 -34.40 31.68 -5.08
C ILE A 764 -34.37 31.05 -6.47
N ASP A 765 -33.20 30.60 -6.93
CA ASP A 765 -33.15 29.90 -8.21
C ASP A 765 -33.84 28.52 -8.11
N GLY A 766 -34.34 28.01 -9.24
CA GLY A 766 -35.02 26.71 -9.26
C GLY A 766 -34.13 25.53 -8.84
N GLN A 767 -32.80 25.72 -8.83
CA GLN A 767 -31.82 24.70 -8.49
C GLN A 767 -31.72 24.54 -6.96
N ALA A 768 -31.59 25.63 -6.20
CA ALA A 768 -31.62 25.63 -4.73
C ALA A 768 -32.90 24.97 -4.20
N LEU A 769 -34.06 25.30 -4.79
CA LEU A 769 -35.34 24.70 -4.41
C LEU A 769 -35.39 23.18 -4.69
N ARG A 770 -34.81 22.73 -5.82
CA ARG A 770 -34.70 21.31 -6.16
C ARG A 770 -33.81 20.57 -5.18
N ILE A 771 -32.69 21.17 -4.76
CA ILE A 771 -31.72 20.60 -3.81
C ILE A 771 -32.35 20.43 -2.43
N PHE A 772 -33.15 21.39 -1.95
CA PHE A 772 -33.87 21.24 -0.69
C PHE A 772 -34.96 20.17 -0.76
N ARG A 773 -35.65 20.04 -1.90
CA ARG A 773 -36.60 18.93 -2.13
C ARG A 773 -35.90 17.57 -2.16
N GLN A 774 -34.68 17.49 -2.67
CA GLN A 774 -33.87 16.26 -2.67
C GLN A 774 -33.42 15.85 -1.25
N ALA A 775 -33.05 16.82 -0.40
CA ALA A 775 -32.74 16.56 1.01
C ALA A 775 -33.90 15.86 1.76
N ARG A 776 -35.17 16.17 1.43
CA ARG A 776 -36.38 15.52 2.00
C ARG A 776 -36.35 13.99 1.89
N VAL A 777 -35.88 13.43 0.77
CA VAL A 777 -35.97 12.00 0.42
C VAL A 777 -34.94 11.11 1.19
N HIS A 778 -33.98 11.70 1.90
CA HIS A 778 -32.91 10.96 2.61
C HIS A 778 -33.16 10.75 4.12
N GLY A 779 -34.41 10.72 4.55
CA GLY A 779 -34.78 10.58 5.98
C GLY A 779 -34.98 11.90 6.71
N PHE A 780 -35.14 12.99 5.94
CA PHE A 780 -35.73 14.22 6.43
C PHE A 780 -37.26 14.20 6.23
N ASP A 781 -37.92 13.19 6.80
CA ASP A 781 -39.40 13.14 6.96
C ASP A 781 -39.96 14.36 7.74
N MET A 782 -39.10 15.30 8.15
CA MET A 782 -39.44 16.56 8.81
C MET A 782 -39.61 17.75 7.85
N ILE A 783 -39.36 17.60 6.54
CA ILE A 783 -39.77 18.65 5.59
C ILE A 783 -41.28 18.56 5.28
N GLU A 784 -42.03 17.63 5.88
CA GLU A 784 -43.50 17.72 5.93
C GLU A 784 -43.99 18.45 7.20
N ASP A 785 -44.95 19.33 6.93
CA ASP A 785 -45.77 20.22 7.75
C ASP A 785 -45.07 21.27 8.62
N LYS A 786 -44.00 20.95 9.36
CA LYS A 786 -43.44 21.91 10.36
C LYS A 786 -42.36 22.83 9.80
N CYS A 787 -41.46 22.32 8.95
CA CYS A 787 -40.51 23.17 8.20
C CYS A 787 -41.17 23.82 6.99
N GLU A 788 -42.15 23.18 6.36
CA GLU A 788 -42.97 23.80 5.30
C GLU A 788 -43.90 24.86 5.90
N GLY A 789 -44.42 24.66 7.11
CA GLY A 789 -45.11 25.68 7.91
C GLY A 789 -44.19 26.82 8.32
N ALA A 790 -42.96 26.58 8.76
CA ALA A 790 -41.98 27.62 9.10
C ALA A 790 -41.45 28.37 7.85
N LEU A 791 -41.20 27.67 6.74
CA LEU A 791 -40.86 28.29 5.45
C LEU A 791 -42.07 29.04 4.87
N CYS A 792 -43.28 28.49 4.91
CA CYS A 792 -44.50 29.20 4.52
C CYS A 792 -44.78 30.38 5.45
N LEU A 793 -44.51 30.31 6.76
CA LEU A 793 -44.62 31.44 7.68
C LEU A 793 -43.58 32.51 7.35
N PHE A 794 -42.34 32.11 7.12
CA PHE A 794 -41.22 32.98 6.80
C PHE A 794 -41.45 33.68 5.46
N VAL A 795 -41.97 32.95 4.49
CA VAL A 795 -42.36 33.42 3.16
C VAL A 795 -43.60 34.31 3.27
N CYS A 796 -44.68 33.90 3.96
CA CYS A 796 -45.89 34.70 4.20
C CYS A 796 -45.60 35.99 4.98
N LEU A 797 -44.65 35.98 5.92
CA LEU A 797 -44.10 37.18 6.55
C LEU A 797 -43.45 38.05 5.46
N PHE A 798 -42.52 37.50 4.68
CA PHE A 798 -41.81 38.23 3.64
C PHE A 798 -42.75 38.84 2.57
N HIS A 799 -43.85 38.17 2.21
CA HIS A 799 -44.88 38.67 1.29
C HIS A 799 -45.77 39.75 1.87
N ALA A 800 -46.19 39.55 3.12
CA ALA A 800 -47.03 40.51 3.83
C ALA A 800 -46.25 41.80 4.11
N LEU A 801 -44.92 41.70 4.26
CA LEU A 801 -43.99 42.83 4.33
C LEU A 801 -43.78 43.53 2.97
N ASN A 802 -43.86 42.79 1.85
CA ASN A 802 -43.43 43.27 0.53
C ASN A 802 -44.59 43.71 -0.41
N ILE A 803 -45.84 43.30 -0.15
CA ILE A 803 -47.02 43.68 -0.96
C ILE A 803 -47.98 44.62 -0.22
N SER A 804 -47.91 44.68 1.11
CA SER A 804 -48.76 45.59 1.86
C SER A 804 -48.14 47.00 1.83
N ASN A 805 -48.91 48.00 1.38
CA ASN A 805 -48.61 49.42 1.63
C ASN A 805 -48.81 49.80 3.12
N LYS A 806 -48.69 48.83 4.03
CA LYS A 806 -48.93 48.97 5.47
C LYS A 806 -47.66 48.61 6.23
N GLU A 807 -47.54 49.15 7.44
CA GLU A 807 -46.36 48.86 8.24
C GLU A 807 -46.35 47.37 8.67
N PRO A 808 -45.21 46.67 8.48
CA PRO A 808 -44.91 45.33 8.96
C PRO A 808 -45.53 44.90 10.31
N ARG A 809 -45.61 45.86 11.23
CA ARG A 809 -45.98 45.70 12.64
C ARG A 809 -47.44 45.28 12.86
N GLN A 810 -48.35 45.72 12.01
CA GLN A 810 -49.79 45.48 12.18
C GLN A 810 -50.21 44.09 11.73
N VAL A 811 -49.54 43.57 10.69
CA VAL A 811 -49.75 42.23 10.16
C VAL A 811 -49.32 41.19 11.18
N LEU A 812 -48.12 41.36 11.76
CA LEU A 812 -47.61 40.46 12.80
C LEU A 812 -48.47 40.49 14.08
N HIS A 813 -48.92 41.66 14.54
CA HIS A 813 -49.79 41.76 15.73
C HIS A 813 -51.14 41.05 15.56
N TRP A 814 -51.72 41.07 14.34
CA TRP A 814 -52.96 40.37 14.01
C TRP A 814 -52.81 38.84 14.06
N TYR A 815 -51.67 38.31 13.63
CA TYR A 815 -51.35 36.88 13.71
C TYR A 815 -51.09 36.41 15.15
N CYS A 816 -50.34 37.17 15.95
CA CYS A 816 -49.94 36.78 17.30
C CYS A 816 -51.06 36.87 18.36
N THR A 817 -52.17 37.57 18.08
CA THR A 817 -53.28 37.76 19.04
C THR A 817 -54.41 36.74 18.88
N ARG A 818 -54.38 35.89 17.85
CA ARG A 818 -55.32 34.76 17.73
C ARG A 818 -54.82 33.57 18.57
N PRO A 819 -55.59 33.09 19.57
CA PRO A 819 -55.19 31.98 20.43
C PRO A 819 -54.85 30.71 19.65
N GLU A 820 -55.60 30.45 18.57
CA GLU A 820 -55.33 29.33 17.65
C GLU A 820 -53.98 29.44 16.91
N LEU A 821 -53.47 30.66 16.69
CA LEU A 821 -52.19 30.89 16.00
C LEU A 821 -51.02 31.06 16.98
N SER A 822 -51.26 31.51 18.21
CA SER A 822 -50.23 31.65 19.25
C SER A 822 -49.51 30.33 19.57
N LYS A 823 -50.25 29.21 19.55
CA LYS A 823 -49.72 27.86 19.78
C LYS A 823 -48.78 27.40 18.63
N LEU A 824 -48.99 27.92 17.41
CA LEU A 824 -48.13 27.75 16.24
C LEU A 824 -46.76 28.42 16.42
N PHE A 825 -46.72 29.58 17.07
CA PHE A 825 -45.46 30.34 17.28
C PHE A 825 -44.69 29.89 18.53
N GLN A 826 -45.39 29.55 19.62
CA GLN A 826 -44.75 29.25 20.90
C GLN A 826 -44.31 27.78 21.03
N THR A 827 -45.07 26.85 20.46
CA THR A 827 -44.85 25.41 20.60
C THR A 827 -45.21 24.62 19.33
N PRO A 828 -44.63 24.93 18.16
CA PRO A 828 -45.02 24.33 16.87
C PRO A 828 -44.87 22.80 16.84
N TRP A 829 -43.99 22.23 17.65
CA TRP A 829 -43.82 20.77 17.74
C TRP A 829 -44.98 20.06 18.46
N GLN A 830 -45.83 20.79 19.21
CA GLN A 830 -46.97 20.23 19.95
C GLN A 830 -48.29 20.23 19.19
N LEU A 831 -48.34 20.83 18.00
CA LEU A 831 -49.53 20.84 17.16
C LEU A 831 -49.72 19.50 16.45
N THR A 832 -50.97 19.05 16.44
CA THR A 832 -51.49 17.90 15.71
C THR A 832 -51.91 18.27 14.29
N ASP A 833 -51.97 17.31 13.38
CA ASP A 833 -52.29 17.54 11.96
C ASP A 833 -53.70 18.15 11.77
N ASP A 834 -54.63 17.84 12.67
CA ASP A 834 -55.97 18.43 12.72
C ASP A 834 -55.93 19.91 13.15
N GLU A 835 -55.12 20.24 14.17
CA GLU A 835 -54.92 21.64 14.60
C GLU A 835 -54.24 22.46 13.48
N VAL A 836 -53.30 21.87 12.73
CA VAL A 836 -52.64 22.53 11.59
C VAL A 836 -53.61 22.76 10.44
N SER A 837 -54.46 21.77 10.11
CA SER A 837 -55.50 21.91 9.09
C SER A 837 -56.59 22.91 9.47
N GLU A 838 -56.98 22.95 10.75
CA GLU A 838 -57.94 23.94 11.28
C GLU A 838 -57.36 25.36 11.24
N ILE A 839 -56.09 25.52 11.62
CA ILE A 839 -55.35 26.78 11.48
C ILE A 839 -55.28 27.23 10.02
N TRP A 840 -54.95 26.31 9.11
CA TRP A 840 -54.87 26.58 7.68
C TRP A 840 -56.23 26.97 7.08
N SER A 841 -57.30 26.24 7.42
CA SER A 841 -58.66 26.54 6.95
C SER A 841 -59.23 27.85 7.52
N ASN A 842 -58.75 28.30 8.69
CA ASN A 842 -59.13 29.58 9.29
C ASN A 842 -58.30 30.77 8.75
N MET A 843 -57.20 30.49 8.04
CA MET A 843 -56.30 31.47 7.40
C MET A 843 -56.64 31.74 5.93
N THR A 844 -57.17 30.73 5.22
CA THR A 844 -57.75 30.84 3.86
C THR A 844 -59.13 31.48 3.90
#